data_AF-A0A952AWZ6-F1
#
_entry.id   AF-A0A952AWZ6-F1
#
_cell.length_a   1.000
_cell.length_b   1.000
_cell.length_c   1.000
_cell.angle_alpha   90.00
_cell.angle_beta   90.00
_cell.angle_gamma   90.00
#
_symmetry.space_group_name_H-M   'P 1'
#
loop_
_entity.id
_entity.type
_entity.pdbx_description
1 polymer ?
#
loop_
_entity_poly.entity_id
_entity_poly.type
_entity_poly.pdbx_seq_one_letter_code
_entity_poly.pdbx_strand_id
1 'polypeptide(L)'
;MAKLKDIPQIDRPRERFLEKGPDALSKSELLAILLGSGIKGKNVKQLSEQIIRKFSNRFLDITVDDLLEIPGIGKAKALQIVSALALVKRFYEELGPKDNIVLSAQDAVSLTSEIRDKKKEYLVCLYLNARNALLKKEIISIGTLDKSLIHPREIFGPAVELRAAGVVLLHNHPSGDVEPSKQDIEVINKILEAGKIMGVNVVDFIIVSEKDLHSVFQSSQKEITHYVSDGMQHSLFDLFEADQQIYTPTIKKIHKVYFYPESRVRAGRFQLQNRRYLGNKYKLLGFIEDIVNEKCNSFSVFCDIFAGTGVVAERFNEKNIKIIANDFLASNFIPLKTFLGTSKINFEEIGHKINLLNGLKATDDNYFSENFGNTYFTLENARKIGAIREKINELSNNEDEKSVLITSLLYAVDKVANTVGHYDAFRKKLDTVQPLQLLVPDFEPENNINNEIYKEDANQLIRKINCDVLYIDPPYNSRQYSDAYHLLENLATWEKPIVHGKAKKMDRSHIKSDYCLQSAAKALADLIVNANCKHILLSYNNTGESKDGRSNARISDEQIVNILKSRGDVDMKKPWSISTTVRNPERLRDFLAVLKQMEGQPFNSENQIKYQILLIQNKLYRPTNLTKEQEEYFDDIEKEMSFDVAKEIFVAQNYEDPAMRGRNSVAPLNKMGLCIAKNSADGVKITSLGEYFLSHDYDLGKLFFIHFLKWQLPNPASRTFSENDGFNIKPFIGSLHLINEVNKLWIKAGNEPIGISKDEFSLFAPTLIDYKNIRQQAKRLIEYRTGIRSQKDDKSKKKYRVAFRKEFAKSFLETNKSGEVEKLLKNLKDYGDNAIRYFRLTRFLHIRGGGFYVDLELRRAIELKKLLATDNAVPLAFKNTDQYIEYLADLKQPILPWETKEELEKIAISLDNDVQNYIKDLESKAEKIPAFVFQEIEKLDTEKLKLYIEELRAYRRKLQELEIHFKSQDTSKIQEYIDALKNIHQSENKKSIELEKLSALALNALNDALEIKPNYPVGDDNEPTFTAPANKPDIECFYEKFNSVCEVTMLTDRSQWYNEGQPVMRHVREFEETHAEKSTYCLFIAPRLHQDTVETFWMSIKYGYKGAAQRIVPLSISQFIRLLESLLEIKKQGKRFTHGELLNLYEQILNLTNHVAHSEEWIEQIPDTITSWQKSILVRQ
;
A
#
# COMPACT_ATOMS: atom_id res chain seq x y z
N MET A 1 5.84 -0.54 69.38
CA MET A 1 6.11 -0.74 67.95
C MET A 1 5.06 -0.03 67.14
N ALA A 2 5.47 0.84 66.22
CA ALA A 2 4.56 1.65 65.42
C ALA A 2 3.65 0.75 64.54
N LYS A 3 2.34 0.97 64.61
CA LYS A 3 1.34 0.33 63.77
C LYS A 3 1.36 1.02 62.40
N LEU A 4 0.93 0.34 61.32
CA LEU A 4 0.87 0.92 59.97
C LEU A 4 0.02 2.21 59.91
N LYS A 5 -0.88 2.40 60.89
CA LYS A 5 -1.72 3.59 61.08
C LYS A 5 -0.93 4.84 61.50
N ASP A 6 0.28 4.65 62.04
CA ASP A 6 1.14 5.73 62.55
C ASP A 6 2.03 6.32 61.44
N ILE A 7 2.00 5.72 60.23
CA ILE A 7 2.62 6.27 59.02
C ILE A 7 1.62 7.25 58.39
N PRO A 8 2.04 8.49 58.03
CA PRO A 8 1.21 9.45 57.29
C PRO A 8 0.54 8.77 56.10
N GLN A 9 -0.74 9.07 55.86
CA GLN A 9 -1.52 8.36 54.85
C GLN A 9 -0.89 8.41 53.46
N ILE A 10 -0.22 9.52 53.12
CA ILE A 10 0.52 9.71 51.86
C ILE A 10 1.79 8.83 51.75
N ASP A 11 2.29 8.32 52.87
CA ASP A 11 3.51 7.49 52.90
C ASP A 11 3.20 5.99 52.99
N ARG A 12 1.92 5.62 53.09
CA ARG A 12 1.48 4.22 53.13
C ARG A 12 1.58 3.60 51.74
N PRO A 13 1.99 2.32 51.63
CA PRO A 13 2.23 1.69 50.33
C PRO A 13 1.04 1.75 49.36
N ARG A 14 -0.19 1.48 49.81
CA ARG A 14 -1.36 1.46 48.90
C ARG A 14 -1.67 2.83 48.33
N GLU A 15 -1.64 3.85 49.17
CA GLU A 15 -1.90 5.23 48.83
C GLU A 15 -0.80 5.78 47.90
N ARG A 16 0.48 5.47 48.19
CA ARG A 16 1.60 5.79 47.28
C ARG A 16 1.49 5.09 45.93
N PHE A 17 1.02 3.84 45.91
CA PHE A 17 0.83 3.09 44.68
C PHE A 17 -0.25 3.73 43.81
N LEU A 18 -1.35 4.20 44.41
CA LEU A 18 -2.43 4.88 43.69
C LEU A 18 -2.03 6.27 43.18
N GLU A 19 -1.23 7.02 43.92
CA GLU A 19 -0.83 8.38 43.55
C GLU A 19 0.36 8.41 42.58
N LYS A 20 1.36 7.54 42.79
CA LYS A 20 2.67 7.61 42.10
C LYS A 20 3.00 6.36 41.26
N GLY A 21 2.11 5.36 41.26
CA GLY A 21 2.29 4.12 40.52
C GLY A 21 3.23 3.10 41.19
N PRO A 22 3.37 1.89 40.60
CA PRO A 22 4.17 0.79 41.13
C PRO A 22 5.67 1.11 41.27
N ASP A 23 6.22 1.90 40.34
CA ASP A 23 7.66 2.21 40.29
C ASP A 23 8.15 3.06 41.47
N ALA A 24 7.22 3.69 42.19
CA ALA A 24 7.51 4.49 43.37
C ALA A 24 7.64 3.64 44.66
N LEU A 25 7.45 2.31 44.58
CA LEU A 25 7.48 1.39 45.72
C LEU A 25 8.67 0.43 45.65
N SER A 26 9.21 0.08 46.82
CA SER A 26 10.21 -0.98 46.95
C SER A 26 9.59 -2.39 46.87
N LYS A 27 10.43 -3.41 46.63
CA LYS A 27 9.98 -4.81 46.52
C LYS A 27 9.21 -5.30 47.75
N SER A 28 9.64 -4.91 48.95
CA SER A 28 8.95 -5.26 50.20
C SER A 28 7.62 -4.50 50.36
N GLU A 29 7.51 -3.28 49.83
CA GLU A 29 6.27 -2.50 49.88
C GLU A 29 5.21 -3.05 48.91
N LEU A 30 5.62 -3.50 47.71
CA LEU A 30 4.73 -4.20 46.78
C LEU A 30 4.23 -5.52 47.36
N LEU A 31 5.12 -6.32 47.96
CA LEU A 31 4.74 -7.56 48.63
C LEU A 31 3.83 -7.30 49.84
N ALA A 32 4.02 -6.19 50.54
CA ALA A 32 3.18 -5.81 51.66
C ALA A 32 1.74 -5.46 51.24
N ILE A 33 1.56 -4.85 50.07
CA ILE A 33 0.24 -4.60 49.49
C ILE A 33 -0.45 -5.93 49.18
N LEU A 34 0.27 -6.88 48.56
CA LEU A 34 -0.24 -8.19 48.16
C LEU A 34 -0.67 -9.01 49.38
N LEU A 35 0.15 -9.04 50.43
CA LEU A 35 -0.15 -9.73 51.70
C LEU A 35 -1.31 -9.10 52.47
N GLY A 36 -1.52 -7.80 52.30
CA GLY A 36 -2.61 -6.99 52.86
C GLY A 36 -2.56 -6.77 54.38
N SER A 37 -2.08 -7.76 55.15
CA SER A 37 -1.97 -7.71 56.61
C SER A 37 -0.75 -8.48 57.11
N GLY A 38 -0.25 -8.09 58.27
CA GLY A 38 0.86 -8.78 58.94
C GLY A 38 0.42 -10.07 59.62
N ILE A 39 1.26 -10.56 60.53
CA ILE A 39 0.98 -11.72 61.39
C ILE A 39 1.09 -11.28 62.85
N LYS A 40 0.60 -12.11 63.79
CA LYS A 40 0.68 -11.79 65.21
C LYS A 40 2.15 -11.58 65.61
N GLY A 41 2.49 -10.37 66.05
CA GLY A 41 3.86 -9.99 66.45
C GLY A 41 4.75 -9.39 65.35
N LYS A 42 4.35 -9.37 64.06
CA LYS A 42 5.10 -8.72 62.97
C LYS A 42 4.17 -7.98 62.01
N ASN A 43 4.44 -6.70 61.75
CA ASN A 43 3.64 -5.93 60.81
C ASN A 43 3.91 -6.37 59.35
N VAL A 44 3.01 -6.02 58.43
CA VAL A 44 3.06 -6.49 57.03
C VAL A 44 4.34 -6.06 56.30
N LYS A 45 4.89 -4.89 56.64
CA LYS A 45 6.14 -4.37 56.05
C LYS A 45 7.34 -5.23 56.50
N GLN A 46 7.46 -5.47 57.81
CA GLN A 46 8.50 -6.33 58.38
C GLN A 46 8.41 -7.77 57.89
N LEU A 47 7.19 -8.31 57.76
CA LEU A 47 6.97 -9.64 57.20
C LEU A 47 7.44 -9.71 55.75
N SER A 48 7.11 -8.69 54.94
CA SER A 48 7.51 -8.62 53.53
C SER A 48 9.01 -8.48 53.37
N GLU A 49 9.66 -7.65 54.18
CA GLU A 49 11.12 -7.53 54.23
C GLU A 49 11.78 -8.86 54.63
N GLN A 50 11.21 -9.58 55.59
CA GLN A 50 11.70 -10.90 56.00
C GLN A 50 11.61 -11.93 54.86
N ILE A 51 10.48 -12.00 54.14
CA ILE A 51 10.31 -12.94 53.02
C ILE A 51 11.30 -12.59 51.90
N ILE A 52 11.38 -11.31 51.51
CA ILE A 52 12.32 -10.84 50.49
C ILE A 52 13.77 -11.15 50.90
N ARG A 53 14.14 -10.97 52.17
CA ARG A 53 15.48 -11.24 52.66
C ARG A 53 15.80 -12.74 52.74
N LYS A 54 14.85 -13.58 53.19
CA LYS A 54 15.05 -15.04 53.34
C LYS A 54 15.25 -15.71 51.97
N PHE A 55 14.49 -15.31 50.96
CA PHE A 55 14.48 -15.99 49.67
C PHE A 55 15.16 -15.22 48.53
N SER A 56 15.52 -13.95 48.74
CA SER A 56 16.35 -13.08 47.87
C SER A 56 16.46 -13.53 46.40
N ASN A 57 17.49 -14.32 46.07
CA ASN A 57 17.83 -14.79 44.71
C ASN A 57 16.93 -15.92 44.17
N ARG A 58 16.22 -16.65 45.02
CA ARG A 58 15.24 -17.69 44.69
C ARG A 58 13.78 -17.22 44.82
N PHE A 59 13.54 -15.92 44.99
CA PHE A 59 12.20 -15.40 45.30
C PHE A 59 11.14 -15.75 44.24
N LEU A 60 11.51 -15.82 42.97
CA LEU A 60 10.60 -16.21 41.89
C LEU A 60 10.26 -17.71 41.92
N ASP A 61 11.08 -18.54 42.55
CA ASP A 61 10.98 -20.01 42.59
C ASP A 61 10.47 -20.54 43.94
N ILE A 62 9.89 -19.65 44.75
CA ILE A 62 9.31 -20.01 46.03
C ILE A 62 8.08 -20.90 45.82
N THR A 63 8.03 -22.02 46.55
CA THR A 63 6.88 -22.92 46.60
C THR A 63 5.95 -22.57 47.77
N VAL A 64 4.75 -23.16 47.79
CA VAL A 64 3.82 -22.97 48.92
C VAL A 64 4.43 -23.49 50.21
N ASP A 65 5.14 -24.62 50.17
CA ASP A 65 5.75 -25.23 51.34
C ASP A 65 6.88 -24.36 51.92
N ASP A 66 7.69 -23.73 51.08
CA ASP A 66 8.73 -22.78 51.51
C ASP A 66 8.16 -21.62 52.34
N LEU A 67 6.97 -21.11 51.97
CA LEU A 67 6.31 -20.02 52.69
C LEU A 67 5.61 -20.49 53.96
N LEU A 68 5.14 -21.74 54.01
CA LEU A 68 4.53 -22.34 55.20
C LEU A 68 5.55 -22.55 56.33
N GLU A 69 6.85 -22.64 56.01
CA GLU A 69 7.91 -22.66 57.03
C GLU A 69 8.03 -21.34 57.80
N ILE A 70 7.48 -20.22 57.29
CA ILE A 70 7.52 -18.94 57.99
C ILE A 70 6.40 -18.91 59.03
N PRO A 71 6.74 -18.87 60.35
CA PRO A 71 5.73 -18.92 61.39
C PRO A 71 4.71 -17.78 61.25
N GLY A 72 3.44 -18.13 61.10
CA GLY A 72 2.32 -17.19 60.94
C GLY A 72 1.85 -16.98 59.50
N ILE A 73 2.54 -17.48 58.48
CA ILE A 73 2.02 -17.52 57.10
C ILE A 73 1.21 -18.80 56.91
N GLY A 74 -0.12 -18.66 56.79
CA GLY A 74 -1.01 -19.79 56.48
C GLY A 74 -1.13 -20.06 54.98
N LYS A 75 -1.70 -21.21 54.62
CA LYS A 75 -1.89 -21.68 53.23
C LYS A 75 -2.47 -20.63 52.30
N ALA A 76 -3.44 -19.84 52.76
CA ALA A 76 -4.08 -18.80 51.95
C ALA A 76 -3.10 -17.70 51.50
N LYS A 77 -2.27 -17.16 52.42
CA LYS A 77 -1.28 -16.13 52.08
C LYS A 77 -0.12 -16.68 51.24
N ALA A 78 0.26 -17.94 51.49
CA ALA A 78 1.27 -18.64 50.69
C ALA A 78 0.80 -18.85 49.23
N LEU A 79 -0.41 -19.37 49.04
CA LEU A 79 -1.03 -19.52 47.71
C LEU A 79 -1.13 -18.19 46.97
N GLN A 80 -1.54 -17.11 47.66
CA GLN A 80 -1.65 -15.79 47.05
C GLN A 80 -0.32 -15.27 46.46
N ILE A 81 0.79 -15.46 47.17
CA ILE A 81 2.12 -15.07 46.67
C ILE A 81 2.55 -15.97 45.51
N VAL A 82 2.45 -17.29 45.67
CA VAL A 82 2.92 -18.25 44.67
C VAL A 82 2.10 -18.13 43.39
N SER A 83 0.79 -17.93 43.47
CA SER A 83 -0.07 -17.69 42.30
C SER A 83 0.29 -16.39 41.58
N ALA A 84 0.59 -15.31 42.29
CA ALA A 84 1.04 -14.06 41.67
C ALA A 84 2.39 -14.24 40.94
N LEU A 85 3.33 -14.98 41.53
CA LEU A 85 4.61 -15.29 40.91
C LEU A 85 4.47 -16.21 39.70
N ALA A 86 3.62 -17.23 39.79
CA ALA A 86 3.33 -18.13 38.68
C ALA A 86 2.64 -17.41 37.51
N LEU A 87 1.74 -16.48 37.79
CA LEU A 87 1.10 -15.65 36.77
C LEU A 87 2.14 -14.77 36.05
N VAL A 88 3.03 -14.12 36.81
CA VAL A 88 4.14 -13.33 36.25
C VAL A 88 5.05 -14.22 35.40
N LYS A 89 5.41 -15.42 35.85
CA LYS A 89 6.22 -16.39 35.08
C LYS A 89 5.55 -16.79 33.78
N ARG A 90 4.25 -17.10 33.78
CA ARG A 90 3.50 -17.46 32.57
C ARG A 90 3.44 -16.31 31.56
N PHE A 91 3.26 -15.07 32.03
CA PHE A 91 3.37 -13.90 31.16
C PHE A 91 4.80 -13.72 30.60
N TYR A 92 5.84 -13.99 31.41
CA TYR A 92 7.23 -13.97 30.92
C TYR A 92 7.55 -15.12 29.96
N GLU A 93 6.92 -16.29 30.12
CA GLU A 93 7.06 -17.44 29.22
C GLU A 93 6.30 -17.21 27.89
N GLU A 94 5.15 -16.53 27.92
CA GLU A 94 4.41 -16.10 26.73
C GLU A 94 5.09 -14.96 25.94
N LEU A 95 5.96 -14.18 26.59
CA LEU A 95 6.67 -13.04 25.98
C LEU A 95 8.00 -13.40 25.28
N GLY A 96 8.44 -14.67 25.31
CA GLY A 96 9.74 -15.07 24.73
C GLY A 96 10.96 -14.51 25.50
N PRO A 97 12.19 -14.96 25.18
CA PRO A 97 13.38 -14.63 25.98
C PRO A 97 13.72 -13.13 25.94
N LYS A 98 14.10 -12.61 27.11
CA LYS A 98 14.55 -11.23 27.39
C LYS A 98 15.46 -10.66 26.30
N ASP A 99 15.28 -9.37 26.00
CA ASP A 99 16.25 -8.54 25.30
C ASP A 99 17.64 -8.67 25.99
N ASN A 100 18.52 -9.50 25.43
CA ASN A 100 19.93 -9.59 25.82
C ASN A 100 20.64 -8.32 25.32
N ILE A 101 20.44 -7.20 26.01
CA ILE A 101 21.02 -5.91 25.63
C ILE A 101 22.51 -5.90 25.92
N VAL A 102 23.31 -5.64 24.89
CA VAL A 102 24.77 -5.53 24.96
C VAL A 102 25.14 -4.06 25.11
N LEU A 103 25.57 -3.65 26.32
CA LEU A 103 25.95 -2.26 26.63
C LEU A 103 27.43 -2.10 26.97
N SER A 104 28.19 -3.20 26.95
CA SER A 104 29.62 -3.22 27.22
C SER A 104 30.28 -4.45 26.61
N ALA A 105 31.61 -4.41 26.46
CA ALA A 105 32.38 -5.58 26.06
C ALA A 105 32.17 -6.74 27.06
N GLN A 106 32.01 -6.44 28.35
CA GLN A 106 31.74 -7.45 29.38
C GLN A 106 30.39 -8.15 29.18
N ASP A 107 29.36 -7.43 28.73
CA ASP A 107 28.05 -8.00 28.41
C ASP A 107 28.17 -8.95 27.20
N ALA A 108 28.90 -8.53 26.16
CA ALA A 108 29.15 -9.35 24.98
C ALA A 108 29.90 -10.65 25.34
N VAL A 109 30.94 -10.55 26.17
CA VAL A 109 31.72 -11.70 26.67
C VAL A 109 30.86 -12.61 27.55
N SER A 110 29.94 -12.07 28.35
CA SER A 110 29.03 -12.89 29.16
C SER A 110 28.12 -13.77 28.29
N LEU A 111 27.69 -13.26 27.13
CA LEU A 111 26.84 -13.97 26.17
C LEU A 111 27.60 -15.01 25.35
N THR A 112 28.94 -14.98 25.37
CA THR A 112 29.83 -15.93 24.71
C THR A 112 30.82 -16.57 25.69
N SER A 113 30.46 -16.70 26.97
CA SER A 113 31.36 -17.23 27.99
C SER A 113 31.95 -18.61 27.64
N GLU A 114 31.24 -19.38 26.83
CA GLU A 114 31.59 -20.73 26.40
C GLU A 114 32.76 -20.83 25.40
N ILE A 115 33.25 -19.72 24.84
CA ILE A 115 34.43 -19.75 23.94
C ILE A 115 35.74 -19.44 24.66
N ARG A 116 35.69 -18.98 25.91
CA ARG A 116 36.83 -18.42 26.63
C ARG A 116 37.91 -19.46 27.01
N ASP A 117 37.49 -20.70 27.27
CA ASP A 117 38.32 -21.83 27.70
C ASP A 117 38.60 -22.83 26.56
N LYS A 118 38.20 -22.50 25.33
CA LYS A 118 38.35 -23.40 24.18
C LYS A 118 39.79 -23.43 23.69
N LYS A 119 40.32 -24.64 23.54
CA LYS A 119 41.68 -24.91 23.00
C LYS A 119 41.84 -24.66 21.49
N LYS A 120 40.74 -24.41 20.77
CA LYS A 120 40.71 -24.02 19.35
C LYS A 120 40.26 -22.57 19.25
N GLU A 121 40.65 -21.86 18.19
CA GLU A 121 40.17 -20.51 17.94
C GLU A 121 38.75 -20.55 17.37
N TYR A 122 37.90 -19.64 17.84
CA TYR A 122 36.51 -19.43 17.47
C TYR A 122 36.35 -17.97 17.08
N LEU A 123 35.56 -17.71 16.04
CA LEU A 123 35.01 -16.39 15.77
C LEU A 123 33.50 -16.45 15.93
N VAL A 124 32.94 -15.62 16.81
CA VAL A 124 31.51 -15.56 17.11
C VAL A 124 30.99 -14.17 16.76
N CYS A 125 29.82 -14.11 16.14
CA CYS A 125 29.11 -12.87 15.83
C CYS A 125 27.83 -12.77 16.65
N LEU A 126 27.63 -11.64 17.30
CA LEU A 126 26.40 -11.23 17.97
C LEU A 126 25.69 -10.20 17.10
N TYR A 127 24.49 -10.53 16.62
CA TYR A 127 23.65 -9.65 15.82
C TYR A 127 22.74 -8.83 16.72
N LEU A 128 22.78 -7.51 16.63
CA LEU A 128 22.09 -6.59 17.54
C LEU A 128 21.03 -5.77 16.81
N ASN A 129 19.90 -5.50 17.47
CA ASN A 129 18.91 -4.53 16.98
C ASN A 129 19.31 -3.09 17.34
N ALA A 130 18.51 -2.10 16.92
CA ALA A 130 18.80 -0.67 17.15
C ALA A 130 18.82 -0.24 18.64
N ARG A 131 18.43 -1.12 19.57
CA ARG A 131 18.52 -0.92 21.02
C ARG A 131 19.65 -1.74 21.64
N ASN A 132 20.57 -2.26 20.83
CA ASN A 132 21.64 -3.18 21.19
C ASN A 132 21.16 -4.51 21.79
N ALA A 133 19.90 -4.91 21.60
CA ALA A 133 19.42 -6.22 22.04
C ALA A 133 19.86 -7.32 21.05
N LEU A 134 20.35 -8.44 21.58
CA LEU A 134 20.77 -9.60 20.80
C LEU A 134 19.58 -10.20 20.05
N LEU A 135 19.66 -10.15 18.73
CA LEU A 135 18.76 -10.85 17.81
C LEU A 135 19.16 -12.31 17.65
N LYS A 136 20.47 -12.57 17.51
CA LYS A 136 21.03 -13.92 17.32
C LYS A 136 22.51 -13.94 17.67
N LYS A 137 23.00 -15.06 18.20
CA LYS A 137 24.42 -15.39 18.35
C LYS A 137 24.78 -16.49 17.35
N GLU A 138 25.90 -16.36 16.65
CA GLU A 138 26.32 -17.32 15.62
C GLU A 138 27.83 -17.54 15.61
N ILE A 139 28.26 -18.78 15.50
CA ILE A 139 29.67 -19.13 15.35
C ILE A 139 30.00 -19.06 13.85
N ILE A 140 30.92 -18.17 13.49
CA ILE A 140 31.33 -17.90 12.10
C ILE A 140 32.44 -18.86 11.67
N SER A 141 33.36 -19.22 12.58
CA SER A 141 34.48 -20.13 12.29
C SER A 141 35.01 -20.85 13.54
N ILE A 142 35.59 -22.04 13.37
CA ILE A 142 36.27 -22.85 14.39
C ILE A 142 37.52 -23.51 13.76
N GLY A 143 38.73 -23.25 14.25
CA GLY A 143 39.95 -23.92 13.72
C GLY A 143 41.27 -23.22 14.03
N THR A 144 42.39 -23.71 13.47
CA THR A 144 43.59 -22.88 13.28
C THR A 144 43.25 -21.89 12.17
N LEU A 145 43.22 -20.59 12.48
CA LEU A 145 42.97 -19.55 11.50
C LEU A 145 43.87 -19.74 10.26
N ASP A 146 43.32 -20.26 9.16
CA ASP A 146 43.90 -20.05 7.83
C ASP A 146 43.42 -18.65 7.41
N LYS A 147 44.27 -17.66 7.70
CA LYS A 147 43.95 -16.23 7.90
C LYS A 147 43.53 -15.45 6.63
N SER A 148 42.89 -16.11 5.66
CA SER A 148 42.36 -15.47 4.43
C SER A 148 40.91 -15.79 4.06
N LEU A 149 40.19 -16.64 4.80
CA LEU A 149 38.91 -17.21 4.35
C LEU A 149 37.62 -16.66 5.00
N ILE A 150 37.69 -15.78 6.00
CA ILE A 150 36.46 -15.21 6.60
C ILE A 150 35.94 -14.09 5.71
N HIS A 151 35.09 -14.48 4.76
CA HIS A 151 34.48 -13.56 3.82
C HIS A 151 33.39 -12.74 4.53
N PRO A 152 33.36 -11.39 4.41
CA PRO A 152 32.38 -10.55 5.11
C PRO A 152 30.90 -10.93 4.88
N ARG A 153 30.58 -11.54 3.73
CA ARG A 153 29.26 -12.15 3.43
C ARG A 153 28.73 -13.09 4.52
N GLU A 154 29.60 -13.86 5.18
CA GLU A 154 29.19 -14.83 6.22
C GLU A 154 28.75 -14.13 7.52
N ILE A 155 29.18 -12.88 7.71
CA ILE A 155 28.80 -12.02 8.83
C ILE A 155 27.60 -11.15 8.42
N PHE A 156 27.67 -10.47 7.27
CA PHE A 156 26.65 -9.48 6.90
C PHE A 156 25.42 -10.07 6.18
N GLY A 157 25.50 -11.28 5.61
CA GLY A 157 24.34 -11.99 5.08
C GLY A 157 23.29 -12.25 6.16
N PRO A 158 23.65 -12.95 7.25
CA PRO A 158 22.75 -13.13 8.40
C PRO A 158 22.36 -11.81 9.07
N ALA A 159 23.26 -10.81 9.13
CA ALA A 159 22.92 -9.49 9.68
C ALA A 159 21.77 -8.82 8.92
N VAL A 160 21.76 -8.90 7.59
CA VAL A 160 20.69 -8.36 6.74
C VAL A 160 19.39 -9.16 6.90
N GLU A 161 19.47 -10.50 6.95
CA GLU A 161 18.31 -11.37 7.16
C GLU A 161 17.61 -11.08 8.49
N LEU A 162 18.41 -10.84 9.54
CA LEU A 162 17.92 -10.53 10.89
C LEU A 162 17.54 -9.06 11.08
N ARG A 163 17.78 -8.20 10.09
CA ARG A 163 17.62 -6.74 10.19
C ARG A 163 18.42 -6.15 11.36
N ALA A 164 19.64 -6.64 11.55
CA ALA A 164 20.53 -6.16 12.59
C ALA A 164 20.93 -4.70 12.32
N ALA A 165 20.89 -3.86 13.35
CA ALA A 165 21.40 -2.50 13.32
C ALA A 165 22.92 -2.46 13.55
N GLY A 166 23.47 -3.49 14.20
CA GLY A 166 24.91 -3.64 14.36
C GLY A 166 25.32 -5.07 14.73
N VAL A 167 26.63 -5.32 14.69
CA VAL A 167 27.25 -6.61 15.04
C VAL A 167 28.40 -6.43 16.03
N VAL A 168 28.58 -7.38 16.95
CA VAL A 168 29.77 -7.48 17.81
C VAL A 168 30.46 -8.81 17.51
N LEU A 169 31.75 -8.77 17.25
CA LEU A 169 32.56 -9.96 16.95
C LEU A 169 33.43 -10.31 18.16
N LEU A 170 33.51 -11.60 18.48
CA LEU A 170 34.32 -12.12 19.56
C LEU A 170 35.24 -13.22 19.04
N HIS A 171 36.53 -13.10 19.35
CA HIS A 171 37.56 -14.03 18.93
C HIS A 171 38.35 -14.53 20.14
N ASN A 172 38.42 -15.84 20.38
CA ASN A 172 39.24 -16.35 21.48
C ASN A 172 40.67 -16.66 21.04
N HIS A 173 41.65 -16.25 21.86
CA HIS A 173 43.06 -16.58 21.71
C HIS A 173 43.49 -17.66 22.72
N PRO A 174 43.67 -18.91 22.28
CA PRO A 174 44.15 -19.99 23.16
C PRO A 174 45.58 -19.78 23.67
N SER A 175 46.36 -18.88 23.05
CA SER A 175 47.73 -18.51 23.47
C SER A 175 47.78 -17.74 24.80
N GLY A 176 46.65 -17.18 25.23
CA GLY A 176 46.54 -16.37 26.45
C GLY A 176 46.74 -14.87 26.23
N ASP A 177 47.33 -14.46 25.11
CA ASP A 177 47.55 -13.06 24.74
C ASP A 177 46.30 -12.49 24.04
N VAL A 178 45.81 -11.35 24.51
CA VAL A 178 44.61 -10.68 23.98
C VAL A 178 44.94 -9.56 23.00
N GLU A 179 46.21 -9.26 22.75
CA GLU A 179 46.59 -8.29 21.73
C GLU A 179 46.27 -8.80 20.31
N PRO A 180 45.70 -7.96 19.43
CA PRO A 180 45.35 -8.34 18.07
C PRO A 180 46.61 -8.63 17.24
N SER A 181 46.65 -9.80 16.60
CA SER A 181 47.72 -10.10 15.64
C SER A 181 47.60 -9.22 14.40
N LYS A 182 48.70 -9.05 13.63
CA LYS A 182 48.67 -8.29 12.36
C LYS A 182 47.57 -8.73 11.41
N GLN A 183 47.23 -10.01 11.44
CA GLN A 183 46.22 -10.61 10.59
C GLN A 183 44.80 -10.38 11.12
N ASP A 184 44.61 -10.28 12.45
CA ASP A 184 43.33 -9.89 13.04
C ASP A 184 43.00 -8.46 12.63
N ILE A 185 43.99 -7.58 12.61
CA ILE A 185 43.87 -6.19 12.12
C ILE A 185 43.43 -6.16 10.65
N GLU A 186 44.03 -7.00 9.78
CA GLU A 186 43.63 -7.08 8.36
C GLU A 186 42.18 -7.57 8.18
N VAL A 187 41.76 -8.56 8.97
CA VAL A 187 40.38 -9.09 8.93
C VAL A 187 39.38 -8.05 9.45
N ILE A 188 39.69 -7.38 10.55
CA ILE A 188 38.87 -6.31 11.13
C ILE A 188 38.65 -5.19 10.12
N ASN A 189 39.69 -4.74 9.43
CA ASN A 189 39.58 -3.68 8.42
C ASN A 189 38.64 -4.06 7.27
N LYS A 190 38.75 -5.29 6.74
CA LYS A 190 37.85 -5.79 5.68
C LYS A 190 36.40 -5.89 6.13
N ILE A 191 36.16 -6.27 7.39
CA ILE A 191 34.81 -6.36 7.97
C ILE A 191 34.23 -4.95 8.19
N LEU A 192 35.03 -3.99 8.65
CA LEU A 192 34.61 -2.60 8.83
C LEU A 192 34.19 -1.96 7.50
N GLU A 193 34.99 -2.12 6.44
CA GLU A 193 34.64 -1.65 5.10
C GLU A 193 33.33 -2.26 4.60
N ALA A 194 33.18 -3.58 4.75
CA ALA A 194 31.96 -4.27 4.35
C ALA A 194 30.74 -3.81 5.18
N GLY A 195 30.87 -3.64 6.49
CA GLY A 195 29.79 -3.13 7.35
C GLY A 195 29.36 -1.72 6.96
N LYS A 196 30.33 -0.87 6.60
CA LYS A 196 30.10 0.49 6.11
C LYS A 196 29.33 0.50 4.79
N ILE A 197 29.70 -0.37 3.86
CA ILE A 197 29.00 -0.55 2.57
C ILE A 197 27.57 -1.11 2.79
N MET A 198 27.43 -2.06 3.71
CA MET A 198 26.16 -2.76 3.97
C MET A 198 25.21 -1.97 4.88
N GLY A 199 25.67 -0.86 5.47
CA GLY A 199 24.88 -0.05 6.41
C GLY A 199 24.60 -0.74 7.75
N VAL A 200 25.45 -1.69 8.16
CA VAL A 200 25.36 -2.42 9.43
C VAL A 200 26.61 -2.10 10.25
N ASN A 201 26.44 -1.46 11.41
CA ASN A 201 27.57 -0.99 12.21
C ASN A 201 28.32 -2.15 12.87
N VAL A 202 29.65 -2.17 12.77
CA VAL A 202 30.49 -3.08 13.57
C VAL A 202 30.74 -2.37 14.89
N VAL A 203 30.04 -2.80 15.93
CA VAL A 203 29.99 -2.12 17.22
C VAL A 203 31.26 -2.36 18.02
N ASP A 204 31.76 -3.60 18.03
CA ASP A 204 33.04 -3.92 18.66
C ASP A 204 33.67 -5.19 18.05
N PHE A 205 34.98 -5.36 18.24
CA PHE A 205 35.72 -6.59 17.99
C PHE A 205 36.53 -6.91 19.24
N ILE A 206 36.17 -8.00 19.91
CA ILE A 206 36.67 -8.33 21.24
C ILE A 206 37.50 -9.60 21.16
N ILE A 207 38.75 -9.52 21.57
CA ILE A 207 39.64 -10.66 21.72
C ILE A 207 39.56 -11.12 23.17
N VAL A 208 39.32 -12.41 23.40
CA VAL A 208 39.16 -12.99 24.73
C VAL A 208 40.17 -14.10 24.99
N SER A 209 40.74 -14.14 26.19
CA SER A 209 41.53 -15.27 26.69
C SER A 209 40.97 -15.75 28.03
N GLU A 210 41.50 -16.86 28.56
CA GLU A 210 41.04 -17.44 29.84
C GLU A 210 41.02 -16.41 30.99
N LYS A 211 41.96 -15.46 30.99
CA LYS A 211 42.15 -14.50 32.08
C LYS A 211 41.86 -13.05 31.70
N ASP A 212 41.92 -12.71 30.42
CA ASP A 212 41.86 -11.31 29.98
C ASP A 212 40.93 -11.08 28.79
N LEU A 213 40.64 -9.82 28.47
CA LEU A 213 39.91 -9.43 27.25
C LEU A 213 40.46 -8.10 26.70
N HIS A 214 40.44 -7.94 25.39
CA HIS A 214 40.84 -6.73 24.69
C HIS A 214 39.74 -6.30 23.72
N SER A 215 39.19 -5.10 23.90
CA SER A 215 38.30 -4.45 22.92
C SER A 215 39.14 -3.58 21.99
N VAL A 216 39.15 -3.92 20.70
CA VAL A 216 39.98 -3.24 19.69
C VAL A 216 39.55 -1.78 19.50
N PHE A 217 38.27 -1.46 19.71
CA PHE A 217 37.75 -0.12 19.51
C PHE A 217 37.79 0.75 20.77
N GLN A 218 37.91 0.19 21.98
CA GLN A 218 38.16 0.96 23.21
C GLN A 218 39.61 1.41 23.38
N SER A 219 40.59 0.63 22.92
CA SER A 219 42.03 0.96 23.05
C SER A 219 42.48 2.08 22.10
N SER A 220 41.68 2.37 21.07
CA SER A 220 41.96 3.36 20.02
C SER A 220 41.42 4.77 20.34
N GLN A 221 40.64 4.95 21.42
CA GLN A 221 40.00 6.23 21.78
C GLN A 221 40.13 6.53 23.28
N LYS A 222 40.90 7.58 23.63
CA LYS A 222 40.90 8.18 24.98
C LYS A 222 39.67 9.08 25.16
N GLU A 223 38.48 8.49 25.19
CA GLU A 223 37.26 9.12 25.72
C GLU A 223 36.26 7.99 26.01
N ILE A 224 35.57 8.05 27.16
CA ILE A 224 34.62 7.02 27.60
C ILE A 224 33.42 7.02 26.63
N THR A 225 33.45 6.14 25.63
CA THR A 225 32.30 5.85 24.79
C THR A 225 31.28 5.08 25.64
N HIS A 226 30.20 5.76 26.01
CA HIS A 226 28.96 5.04 26.26
C HIS A 226 28.61 4.23 25.00
N TYR A 227 28.11 3.00 25.15
CA TYR A 227 27.43 2.21 24.11
C TYR A 227 26.12 2.86 23.59
N VAL A 228 26.01 4.18 23.76
CA VAL A 228 24.95 5.05 23.29
C VAL A 228 25.50 5.79 22.08
N SER A 229 24.74 5.72 21.00
CA SER A 229 24.91 6.48 19.77
C SER A 229 25.09 7.98 20.02
N ASP A 230 26.32 8.43 20.23
CA ASP A 230 26.68 9.84 20.11
C ASP A 230 27.73 9.99 19.00
N GLY A 231 27.35 10.75 17.97
CA GLY A 231 28.28 11.65 17.28
C GLY A 231 29.14 11.08 16.16
N MET A 232 28.53 10.70 15.03
CA MET A 232 28.86 11.20 13.67
C MET A 232 28.12 10.33 12.65
N GLN A 233 26.93 10.78 12.23
CA GLN A 233 26.29 10.18 11.06
C GLN A 233 26.87 10.86 9.82
N HIS A 234 28.04 10.40 9.40
CA HIS A 234 28.41 10.54 8.00
C HIS A 234 27.34 9.84 7.17
N SER A 235 26.82 10.53 6.17
CA SER A 235 25.93 9.88 5.21
C SER A 235 26.75 8.88 4.40
N LEU A 236 26.09 7.84 3.86
CA LEU A 236 26.72 6.90 2.90
C LEU A 236 27.33 7.62 1.67
N PHE A 237 26.98 8.90 1.45
CA PHE A 237 27.51 9.74 0.38
C PHE A 237 28.84 10.43 0.74
N ASP A 238 29.15 10.60 2.02
CA ASP A 238 30.38 11.28 2.49
C ASP A 238 31.64 10.40 2.33
N LEU A 239 31.46 9.16 1.87
CA LEU A 239 32.47 8.13 1.67
C LEU A 239 33.03 8.03 0.26
N PHE A 240 32.35 8.64 -0.71
CA PHE A 240 32.72 8.56 -2.13
C PHE A 240 33.54 9.76 -2.61
N GLU A 241 33.91 10.66 -1.70
CA GLU A 241 34.76 11.83 -1.99
C GLU A 241 36.15 11.65 -1.36
N ALA A 242 36.97 10.75 -1.91
CA ALA A 242 38.42 10.87 -1.84
C ALA A 242 39.08 10.12 -3.02
N ASP A 243 39.68 10.91 -3.91
CA ASP A 243 40.66 10.61 -4.96
C ASP A 243 40.52 9.29 -5.75
N GLN A 244 39.73 9.34 -6.83
CA GLN A 244 39.98 8.48 -7.99
C GLN A 244 40.78 9.22 -9.06
N GLN A 245 41.94 8.64 -9.39
CA GLN A 245 42.65 8.92 -10.62
C GLN A 245 41.80 8.52 -11.85
N ILE A 246 41.91 9.40 -12.84
CA ILE A 246 41.24 9.45 -14.14
C ILE A 246 41.19 8.09 -14.85
N TYR A 247 39.99 7.62 -15.24
CA TYR A 247 39.75 7.05 -16.57
C TYR A 247 38.25 7.16 -16.95
N THR A 248 38.00 7.91 -18.01
CA THR A 248 36.69 8.35 -18.51
C THR A 248 35.92 7.25 -19.25
N PRO A 249 34.61 7.08 -18.98
CA PRO A 249 33.65 6.88 -20.06
C PRO A 249 32.47 7.87 -19.93
N THR A 250 32.26 8.62 -21.00
CA THR A 250 31.34 9.75 -21.12
C THR A 250 29.87 9.31 -21.05
N ILE A 251 29.25 9.43 -19.87
CA ILE A 251 27.79 9.60 -19.76
C ILE A 251 27.55 10.78 -18.82
N LYS A 252 27.19 11.94 -19.38
CA LYS A 252 26.74 13.12 -18.63
C LYS A 252 25.43 12.78 -17.91
N LYS A 253 25.51 12.29 -16.67
CA LYS A 253 24.46 12.56 -15.68
C LYS A 253 24.67 13.99 -15.20
N ILE A 254 23.76 14.88 -15.56
CA ILE A 254 23.70 16.22 -14.98
C ILE A 254 23.17 16.04 -13.55
N HIS A 255 24.06 15.79 -12.59
CA HIS A 255 23.77 16.10 -11.19
C HIS A 255 23.80 17.63 -11.09
N LYS A 256 22.64 18.28 -11.09
CA LYS A 256 22.55 19.67 -10.63
C LYS A 256 22.91 19.65 -9.15
N VAL A 257 23.99 20.33 -8.79
CA VAL A 257 24.39 20.53 -7.40
C VAL A 257 23.42 21.59 -6.83
N TYR A 258 22.48 21.17 -5.99
CA TYR A 258 21.43 22.03 -5.43
C TYR A 258 21.86 22.76 -4.15
N PHE A 259 23.04 22.46 -3.63
CA PHE A 259 23.61 23.14 -2.46
C PHE A 259 24.65 24.14 -2.93
N TYR A 260 24.78 25.25 -2.20
CA TYR A 260 25.80 26.26 -2.49
C TYR A 260 27.15 25.57 -2.73
N PRO A 261 27.87 25.89 -3.83
CA PRO A 261 29.24 25.41 -3.98
C PRO A 261 30.03 25.82 -2.73
N GLU A 262 30.97 25.00 -2.29
CA GLU A 262 31.79 25.18 -1.08
C GLU A 262 32.49 26.56 -0.98
N SER A 263 32.44 27.38 -2.03
CA SER A 263 33.06 28.69 -2.17
C SER A 263 32.50 29.81 -1.28
N ARG A 264 31.42 29.61 -0.51
CA ARG A 264 30.84 30.67 0.37
C ARG A 264 31.19 30.56 1.86
N VAL A 265 31.92 29.54 2.32
CA VAL A 265 32.26 29.46 3.75
C VAL A 265 33.44 30.37 4.08
N ARG A 266 33.15 31.59 4.55
CA ARG A 266 34.16 32.51 5.09
C ARG A 266 34.47 32.16 6.54
N ALA A 267 35.75 31.93 6.83
CA ALA A 267 36.21 31.68 8.20
C ALA A 267 35.77 32.83 9.14
N GLY A 268 35.27 32.48 10.33
CA GLY A 268 34.78 33.45 11.31
C GLY A 268 33.38 34.02 11.04
N ARG A 269 32.66 33.51 10.03
CA ARG A 269 31.27 33.87 9.74
C ARG A 269 30.32 32.68 9.81
N PHE A 270 29.02 32.95 9.92
CA PHE A 270 27.96 31.94 9.86
C PHE A 270 26.90 32.30 8.82
N GLN A 271 26.29 31.25 8.25
CA GLN A 271 25.25 31.35 7.24
C GLN A 271 23.86 31.18 7.86
N LEU A 272 22.83 31.66 7.17
CA LEU A 272 21.44 31.63 7.64
C LEU A 272 20.97 30.21 8.03
N GLN A 273 21.35 29.19 7.26
CA GLN A 273 20.99 27.78 7.51
C GLN A 273 21.66 27.15 8.75
N ASN A 274 22.64 27.81 9.38
CA ASN A 274 23.35 27.26 10.54
C ASN A 274 22.52 27.24 11.84
N ARG A 275 21.31 27.80 11.83
CA ARG A 275 20.40 27.85 12.99
C ARG A 275 19.78 26.49 13.29
N ARG A 276 19.70 26.15 14.59
CA ARG A 276 19.06 24.92 15.04
C ARG A 276 17.55 25.13 15.20
N TYR A 277 16.80 24.91 14.13
CA TYR A 277 15.37 25.19 14.08
C TYR A 277 14.54 24.00 13.60
N LEU A 278 13.44 23.71 14.29
CA LEU A 278 12.51 22.64 13.94
C LEU A 278 11.82 22.98 12.62
N GLY A 279 11.76 22.02 11.71
CA GLY A 279 11.11 22.22 10.41
C GLY A 279 11.92 23.01 9.38
N ASN A 280 13.19 23.35 9.64
CA ASN A 280 14.07 24.04 8.68
C ASN A 280 14.12 23.30 7.32
N LYS A 281 13.82 24.03 6.22
CA LYS A 281 13.68 23.51 4.85
C LYS A 281 14.97 23.46 4.03
N TYR A 282 16.13 23.73 4.63
CA TYR A 282 17.41 23.75 3.92
C TYR A 282 17.68 22.51 3.06
N LYS A 283 17.35 21.31 3.55
CA LYS A 283 17.53 20.04 2.81
C LYS A 283 16.55 19.85 1.64
N LEU A 284 15.50 20.67 1.54
CA LEU A 284 14.43 20.57 0.54
C LEU A 284 14.46 21.70 -0.50
N LEU A 285 15.42 22.63 -0.41
CA LEU A 285 15.45 23.81 -1.27
C LEU A 285 15.45 23.49 -2.77
N GLY A 286 16.27 22.52 -3.21
CA GLY A 286 16.29 22.12 -4.62
C GLY A 286 14.96 21.57 -5.13
N PHE A 287 14.24 20.81 -4.31
CA PHE A 287 12.92 20.30 -4.64
C PHE A 287 11.88 21.42 -4.75
N ILE A 288 11.90 22.37 -3.81
CA ILE A 288 11.00 23.52 -3.82
C ILE A 288 11.28 24.40 -5.04
N GLU A 289 12.55 24.66 -5.33
CA GLU A 289 12.99 25.44 -6.49
C GLU A 289 12.61 24.79 -7.82
N ASP A 290 12.80 23.48 -7.97
CA ASP A 290 12.41 22.77 -9.19
C ASP A 290 10.88 22.89 -9.44
N ILE A 291 10.05 22.77 -8.40
CA ILE A 291 8.60 22.95 -8.51
C ILE A 291 8.24 24.38 -8.90
N VAL A 292 8.85 25.37 -8.24
CA VAL A 292 8.59 26.78 -8.55
C VAL A 292 9.00 27.09 -9.99
N ASN A 293 10.17 26.64 -10.43
CA ASN A 293 10.66 26.85 -11.79
C ASN A 293 9.82 26.13 -12.86
N GLU A 294 9.26 24.96 -12.54
CA GLU A 294 8.42 24.20 -13.48
C GLU A 294 7.00 24.78 -13.58
N LYS A 295 6.38 25.10 -12.43
CA LYS A 295 4.94 25.39 -12.34
C LYS A 295 4.64 26.89 -12.29
N CYS A 296 5.59 27.70 -11.84
CA CYS A 296 5.45 29.15 -11.80
C CYS A 296 6.25 29.73 -12.97
N ASN A 297 5.57 30.36 -13.91
CA ASN A 297 6.22 31.17 -14.94
C ASN A 297 7.05 32.29 -14.27
N SER A 298 7.82 33.08 -15.06
CA SER A 298 8.60 34.22 -14.54
C SER A 298 7.81 35.05 -13.52
N PHE A 299 8.35 35.20 -12.31
CA PHE A 299 7.75 35.96 -11.21
C PHE A 299 8.70 37.06 -10.74
N SER A 300 8.13 38.06 -10.08
CA SER A 300 8.84 39.25 -9.59
C SER A 300 8.72 39.42 -8.08
N VAL A 301 7.71 38.79 -7.45
CA VAL A 301 7.48 38.86 -6.00
C VAL A 301 7.25 37.47 -5.43
N PHE A 302 8.15 37.02 -4.56
CA PHE A 302 8.04 35.75 -3.83
C PHE A 302 7.76 36.03 -2.35
N CYS A 303 6.70 35.42 -1.81
CA CYS A 303 6.31 35.59 -0.41
C CYS A 303 6.49 34.28 0.36
N ASP A 304 7.31 34.31 1.41
CA ASP A 304 7.41 33.28 2.43
C ASP A 304 6.68 33.76 3.69
N ILE A 305 5.40 33.40 3.80
CA ILE A 305 4.51 33.95 4.84
C ILE A 305 4.74 33.33 6.23
N PHE A 306 5.42 32.17 6.28
CA PHE A 306 5.84 31.45 7.48
C PHE A 306 7.34 31.18 7.42
N ALA A 307 8.15 32.25 7.36
CA ALA A 307 9.55 32.15 6.97
C ALA A 307 10.42 31.37 7.96
N GLY A 308 10.13 31.40 9.27
CA GLY A 308 10.90 30.65 10.26
C GLY A 308 12.39 31.01 10.25
N THR A 309 13.23 30.15 9.65
CA THR A 309 14.66 30.46 9.46
C THR A 309 14.94 31.38 8.28
N GLY A 310 14.05 31.46 7.29
CA GLY A 310 14.20 32.26 6.08
C GLY A 310 14.94 31.58 4.94
N VAL A 311 15.25 30.28 5.04
CA VAL A 311 16.05 29.57 4.02
C VAL A 311 15.37 29.48 2.66
N VAL A 312 14.03 29.42 2.63
CA VAL A 312 13.28 29.36 1.37
C VAL A 312 13.24 30.75 0.74
N ALA A 313 12.88 31.77 1.53
CA ALA A 313 12.95 33.17 1.13
C ALA A 313 14.33 33.57 0.57
N GLU A 314 15.43 33.17 1.25
CA GLU A 314 16.80 33.44 0.80
C GLU A 314 17.15 32.74 -0.51
N ARG A 315 16.63 31.53 -0.75
CA ARG A 315 16.91 30.78 -1.98
C ARG A 315 16.43 31.49 -3.24
N PHE A 316 15.31 32.20 -3.16
CA PHE A 316 14.75 32.95 -4.28
C PHE A 316 15.16 34.43 -4.29
N ASN A 317 16.04 34.84 -3.38
CA ASN A 317 16.47 36.23 -3.21
C ASN A 317 17.51 36.63 -4.25
N GLU A 318 17.04 37.05 -5.42
CA GLU A 318 17.86 37.53 -6.53
C GLU A 318 17.61 39.02 -6.79
N LYS A 319 18.54 39.70 -7.48
CA LYS A 319 18.47 41.16 -7.74
C LYS A 319 17.16 41.66 -8.36
N ASN A 320 16.44 40.82 -9.08
CA ASN A 320 15.19 41.16 -9.78
C ASN A 320 13.94 40.58 -9.10
N ILE A 321 14.08 39.89 -7.97
CA ILE A 321 12.97 39.25 -7.26
C ILE A 321 12.82 39.95 -5.91
N LYS A 322 11.65 40.54 -5.66
CA LYS A 322 11.28 41.07 -4.36
C LYS A 322 10.88 39.92 -3.44
N ILE A 323 11.53 39.81 -2.28
CA ILE A 323 11.16 38.85 -1.23
C ILE A 323 10.27 39.53 -0.20
N ILE A 324 9.15 38.89 0.13
CA ILE A 324 8.32 39.21 1.30
C ILE A 324 8.50 38.05 2.29
N ALA A 325 9.11 38.30 3.45
CA ALA A 325 9.29 37.28 4.49
C ALA A 325 8.59 37.69 5.79
N ASN A 326 7.85 36.76 6.39
CA ASN A 326 7.11 37.03 7.62
C ASN A 326 7.30 35.94 8.67
N ASP A 327 7.48 36.37 9.92
CA ASP A 327 7.33 35.51 11.10
C ASP A 327 6.97 36.37 12.31
N PHE A 328 5.95 35.98 13.08
CA PHE A 328 5.49 36.79 14.20
C PHE A 328 6.34 36.62 15.47
N LEU A 329 7.21 35.61 15.56
CA LEU A 329 8.16 35.45 16.67
C LEU A 329 9.37 36.36 16.46
N ALA A 330 9.71 37.17 17.47
CA ALA A 330 10.86 38.08 17.43
C ALA A 330 12.18 37.33 17.18
N SER A 331 12.32 36.14 17.76
CA SER A 331 13.48 35.27 17.58
C SER A 331 13.69 34.79 16.14
N ASN A 332 12.67 34.86 15.28
CA ASN A 332 12.76 34.59 13.85
C ASN A 332 12.83 35.88 13.02
N PHE A 333 11.98 36.85 13.35
CA PHE A 333 11.93 38.15 12.69
C PHE A 333 13.28 38.88 12.70
N ILE A 334 13.99 38.90 13.83
CA ILE A 334 15.29 39.60 13.94
C ILE A 334 16.34 39.00 12.98
N PRO A 335 16.55 37.66 12.92
CA PRO A 335 17.36 37.04 11.87
C PRO A 335 16.89 37.35 10.44
N LEU A 336 15.58 37.31 10.15
CA LEU A 336 15.07 37.67 8.82
C LEU A 336 15.44 39.11 8.45
N LYS A 337 15.30 40.04 9.39
CA LYS A 337 15.70 41.44 9.22
C LYS A 337 17.21 41.59 8.98
N THR A 338 18.03 40.76 9.64
CA THR A 338 19.49 40.73 9.42
C THR A 338 19.87 40.24 8.03
N PHE A 339 19.35 39.08 7.60
CA PHE A 339 19.80 38.42 6.37
C PHE A 339 19.11 38.92 5.10
N LEU A 340 17.84 39.29 5.19
CA LEU A 340 17.00 39.65 4.04
C LEU A 340 16.57 41.12 4.04
N GLY A 341 16.87 41.88 5.10
CA GLY A 341 16.55 43.29 5.20
C GLY A 341 17.37 44.17 4.23
N THR A 342 16.83 45.34 3.92
CA THR A 342 17.37 46.31 2.94
C THR A 342 18.50 47.19 3.51
N SER A 343 18.81 47.06 4.80
CA SER A 343 19.71 47.97 5.50
C SER A 343 21.17 47.75 5.13
N LYS A 344 21.91 48.85 4.93
CA LYS A 344 23.36 48.80 4.66
C LYS A 344 24.10 48.50 5.96
N ILE A 345 24.84 47.39 5.98
CA ILE A 345 25.60 46.94 7.16
C ILE A 345 27.10 47.04 6.89
N ASN A 346 27.82 47.70 7.80
CA ASN A 346 29.27 47.74 7.79
C ASN A 346 29.84 46.50 8.52
N PHE A 347 30.25 45.49 7.74
CA PHE A 347 30.75 44.23 8.30
C PHE A 347 32.04 44.38 9.11
N GLU A 348 32.90 45.37 8.83
CA GLU A 348 34.12 45.61 9.60
C GLU A 348 33.78 46.12 11.00
N GLU A 349 32.88 47.11 11.08
CA GLU A 349 32.41 47.67 12.35
C GLU A 349 31.67 46.62 13.20
N ILE A 350 30.82 45.81 12.58
CA ILE A 350 30.17 44.67 13.24
C ILE A 350 31.21 43.67 13.76
N GLY A 351 32.26 43.38 12.97
CA GLY A 351 33.36 42.51 13.39
C GLY A 351 34.08 43.04 14.63
N HIS A 352 34.37 44.34 14.69
CA HIS A 352 34.96 44.99 15.87
C HIS A 352 34.04 44.87 17.11
N LYS A 353 32.75 45.15 16.95
CA LYS A 353 31.75 45.04 18.03
C LYS A 353 31.63 43.59 18.53
N ILE A 354 31.60 42.61 17.64
CA ILE A 354 31.55 41.18 18.00
C ILE A 354 32.81 40.75 18.75
N ASN A 355 33.99 41.20 18.34
CA ASN A 355 35.23 40.92 19.07
C ASN A 355 35.21 41.51 20.49
N LEU A 356 34.70 42.73 20.65
CA LEU A 356 34.51 43.36 21.96
C LEU A 356 33.54 42.57 22.84
N LEU A 357 32.40 42.13 22.28
CA LEU A 357 31.42 41.29 22.98
C LEU A 357 31.99 39.93 23.38
N ASN A 358 32.77 39.29 22.50
CA ASN A 358 33.43 38.00 22.78
C ASN A 358 34.45 38.11 23.93
N GLY A 359 35.11 39.27 24.06
CA GLY A 359 36.09 39.57 25.11
C GLY A 359 35.51 40.01 26.47
N LEU A 360 34.19 40.18 26.58
CA LEU A 360 33.54 40.55 27.84
C LEU A 360 33.75 39.48 28.91
N LYS A 361 34.27 39.89 30.07
CA LYS A 361 34.32 39.06 31.29
C LYS A 361 33.04 39.29 32.09
N ALA A 362 32.23 38.25 32.23
CA ALA A 362 30.97 38.30 32.97
C ALA A 362 31.07 37.45 34.24
N THR A 363 31.38 38.09 35.37
CA THR A 363 31.49 37.42 36.68
C THR A 363 30.21 37.53 37.51
N ASP A 364 29.43 38.58 37.28
CA ASP A 364 28.24 38.89 38.06
C ASP A 364 27.01 38.13 37.56
N ASP A 365 26.12 37.78 38.50
CA ASP A 365 24.84 37.17 38.17
C ASP A 365 23.88 38.19 37.56
N ASN A 366 23.08 37.71 36.62
CA ASN A 366 22.07 38.49 35.91
C ASN A 366 20.84 37.63 35.64
N TYR A 367 19.80 38.25 35.10
CA TYR A 367 18.53 37.57 34.80
C TYR A 367 18.73 36.23 34.07
N PHE A 368 19.67 36.14 33.13
CA PHE A 368 19.87 34.93 32.34
C PHE A 368 20.60 33.83 33.13
N SER A 369 21.60 34.17 33.96
CA SER A 369 22.30 33.21 34.82
C SER A 369 21.42 32.70 35.97
N GLU A 370 20.60 33.56 36.56
CA GLU A 370 19.66 33.19 37.63
C GLU A 370 18.58 32.21 37.15
N ASN A 371 18.09 32.39 35.92
CA ASN A 371 16.95 31.63 35.42
C ASN A 371 17.34 30.41 34.56
N PHE A 372 18.44 30.48 33.80
CA PHE A 372 18.84 29.45 32.83
C PHE A 372 20.25 28.89 33.04
N GLY A 373 21.00 29.40 34.02
CA GLY A 373 22.28 28.84 34.45
C GLY A 373 22.12 27.45 35.07
N ASN A 374 23.14 26.60 34.86
CA ASN A 374 23.16 25.19 35.29
C ASN A 374 21.97 24.33 34.80
N THR A 375 21.27 24.79 33.76
CA THR A 375 20.13 24.09 33.16
C THR A 375 20.31 24.02 31.64
N TYR A 376 19.86 25.07 30.93
CA TYR A 376 20.05 25.21 29.49
C TYR A 376 21.50 25.56 29.14
N PHE A 377 22.24 26.18 30.06
CA PHE A 377 23.62 26.60 29.85
C PHE A 377 24.47 26.34 31.10
N THR A 378 25.80 26.31 30.94
CA THR A 378 26.72 26.45 32.07
C THR A 378 26.50 27.81 32.73
N LEU A 379 26.77 27.92 34.04
CA LEU A 379 26.63 29.20 34.76
C LEU A 379 27.45 30.32 34.10
N GLU A 380 28.67 30.01 33.67
CA GLU A 380 29.55 30.97 32.97
C GLU A 380 28.96 31.47 31.66
N ASN A 381 28.49 30.56 30.79
CA ASN A 381 27.84 30.95 29.53
C ASN A 381 26.58 31.76 29.80
N ALA A 382 25.77 31.39 30.80
CA ALA A 382 24.55 32.12 31.12
C ALA A 382 24.84 33.56 31.60
N ARG A 383 25.87 33.76 32.43
CA ARG A 383 26.34 35.11 32.81
C ARG A 383 26.79 35.90 31.59
N LYS A 384 27.58 35.27 30.72
CA LYS A 384 28.10 35.91 29.49
C LYS A 384 27.00 36.29 28.52
N ILE A 385 25.98 35.45 28.32
CA ILE A 385 24.82 35.75 27.47
C ILE A 385 24.08 36.98 27.98
N GLY A 386 23.79 37.05 29.28
CA GLY A 386 23.12 38.21 29.87
C GLY A 386 23.93 39.49 29.74
N ALA A 387 25.22 39.45 30.06
CA ALA A 387 26.11 40.61 29.94
C ALA A 387 26.24 41.11 28.48
N ILE A 388 26.38 40.20 27.52
CA ILE A 388 26.43 40.55 26.09
C ILE A 388 25.12 41.20 25.68
N ARG A 389 23.97 40.65 26.07
CA ARG A 389 22.67 41.17 25.63
C ARG A 389 22.37 42.56 26.17
N GLU A 390 22.78 42.87 27.41
CA GLU A 390 22.75 44.24 27.93
C GLU A 390 23.66 45.16 27.12
N LYS A 391 24.90 44.71 26.88
CA LYS A 391 25.91 45.52 26.18
C LYS A 391 25.54 45.81 24.72
N ILE A 392 24.80 44.94 24.05
CA ILE A 392 24.31 45.17 22.68
C ILE A 392 23.47 46.45 22.58
N ASN A 393 22.65 46.77 23.60
CA ASN A 393 21.85 48.00 23.58
C ASN A 393 22.73 49.26 23.68
N GLU A 394 23.89 49.18 24.34
CA GLU A 394 24.84 50.29 24.47
C GLU A 394 25.75 50.44 23.24
N LEU A 395 26.06 49.33 22.54
CA LEU A 395 27.01 49.30 21.42
C LEU A 395 26.37 49.51 20.05
N SER A 396 25.07 49.33 19.91
CA SER A 396 24.37 49.46 18.63
C SER A 396 24.09 50.93 18.31
N ASN A 397 24.44 51.38 17.10
CA ASN A 397 24.18 52.76 16.67
C ASN A 397 22.74 52.95 16.18
N ASN A 398 22.10 51.87 15.72
CA ASN A 398 20.75 51.84 15.18
C ASN A 398 20.12 50.44 15.34
N GLU A 399 18.83 50.32 15.06
CA GLU A 399 18.06 49.08 15.22
C GLU A 399 18.47 47.95 14.26
N ASP A 400 19.16 48.26 13.15
CA ASP A 400 19.62 47.26 12.18
C ASP A 400 20.91 46.60 12.66
N GLU A 401 21.88 47.40 13.12
CA GLU A 401 23.07 46.88 13.81
C GLU A 401 22.69 46.08 15.05
N LYS A 402 21.73 46.57 15.83
CA LYS A 402 21.20 45.85 16.99
C LYS A 402 20.64 44.49 16.59
N SER A 403 19.89 44.43 15.49
CA SER A 403 19.37 43.19 14.94
C SER A 403 20.50 42.23 14.53
N VAL A 404 21.56 42.72 13.88
CA VAL A 404 22.74 41.92 13.50
C VAL A 404 23.43 41.31 14.74
N LEU A 405 23.66 42.13 15.77
CA LEU A 405 24.32 41.68 17.00
C LEU A 405 23.46 40.69 17.79
N ILE A 406 22.13 40.92 17.85
CA ILE A 406 21.19 39.97 18.46
C ILE A 406 21.16 38.67 17.66
N THR A 407 21.14 38.71 16.33
CA THR A 407 21.19 37.52 15.47
C THR A 407 22.46 36.72 15.72
N SER A 408 23.62 37.38 15.81
CA SER A 408 24.89 36.75 16.18
C SER A 408 24.82 36.05 17.53
N LEU A 409 24.23 36.70 18.54
CA LEU A 409 24.03 36.12 19.87
C LEU A 409 23.07 34.91 19.83
N LEU A 410 21.94 35.00 19.12
CA LEU A 410 20.98 33.89 18.99
C LEU A 410 21.64 32.63 18.41
N TYR A 411 22.46 32.78 17.37
CA TYR A 411 23.17 31.67 16.74
C TYR A 411 24.29 31.11 17.64
N ALA A 412 24.99 31.96 18.39
CA ALA A 412 25.98 31.53 19.38
C ALA A 412 25.33 30.72 20.52
N VAL A 413 24.17 31.18 21.00
CA VAL A 413 23.39 30.53 22.07
C VAL A 413 22.93 29.14 21.65
N ASP A 414 22.48 28.96 20.40
CA ASP A 414 22.10 27.64 19.86
C ASP A 414 23.23 26.61 19.90
N LYS A 415 24.49 27.04 19.79
CA LYS A 415 25.66 26.15 19.85
C LYS A 415 25.94 25.70 21.28
N VAL A 416 25.80 26.58 22.26
CA VAL A 416 26.13 26.26 23.67
C VAL A 416 24.96 25.71 24.49
N ALA A 417 23.76 25.66 23.90
CA ALA A 417 22.55 25.19 24.57
C ALA A 417 22.55 23.67 24.83
N ASN A 418 22.31 23.30 26.08
CA ASN A 418 22.21 21.92 26.55
C ASN A 418 20.82 21.31 26.26
N THR A 419 20.46 21.22 24.98
CA THR A 419 19.14 20.76 24.51
C THR A 419 19.23 19.70 23.40
N VAL A 420 18.12 19.00 23.15
CA VAL A 420 18.00 17.97 22.10
C VAL A 420 17.55 18.51 20.74
N GLY A 421 17.36 19.82 20.58
CA GLY A 421 16.90 20.37 19.29
C GLY A 421 16.30 21.76 19.41
N HIS A 422 15.68 21.99 20.55
CA HIS A 422 14.78 23.08 20.85
C HIS A 422 14.78 23.31 22.37
N TYR A 423 14.20 24.41 22.82
CA TYR A 423 14.24 24.85 24.21
C TYR A 423 13.04 24.37 25.06
N ASP A 424 12.17 23.51 24.52
CA ASP A 424 11.03 22.95 25.27
C ASP A 424 11.46 22.18 26.55
N ALA A 425 12.69 21.65 26.56
CA ALA A 425 13.34 21.04 27.73
C ALA A 425 14.87 21.07 27.58
N PHE A 426 15.59 20.97 28.70
CA PHE A 426 17.05 20.81 28.76
C PHE A 426 17.46 19.41 29.26
N ARG A 427 18.68 18.98 28.93
CA ARG A 427 19.24 17.70 29.40
C ARG A 427 19.65 17.82 30.87
N LYS A 428 19.40 16.77 31.67
CA LYS A 428 19.79 16.76 33.10
C LYS A 428 21.30 16.84 33.33
N LYS A 429 22.08 16.23 32.42
CA LYS A 429 23.54 16.32 32.41
C LYS A 429 23.94 17.46 31.47
N LEU A 430 24.85 18.31 31.91
CA LEU A 430 25.46 19.36 31.10
C LEU A 430 26.56 18.72 30.27
N ASP A 431 26.21 18.27 29.07
CA ASP A 431 27.14 17.59 28.17
C ASP A 431 27.91 18.59 27.27
N THR A 432 27.47 19.85 27.21
CA THR A 432 28.08 20.90 26.39
C THR A 432 28.81 21.92 27.27
N VAL A 433 30.15 21.89 27.24
CA VAL A 433 31.03 22.79 28.02
C VAL A 433 31.77 23.81 27.15
N GLN A 434 31.44 23.90 25.85
CA GLN A 434 32.09 24.85 24.96
C GLN A 434 31.74 26.31 25.31
N PRO A 435 32.69 27.24 25.25
CA PRO A 435 32.45 28.64 25.56
C PRO A 435 31.59 29.32 24.49
N LEU A 436 30.77 30.28 24.90
CA LEU A 436 29.98 31.11 23.99
C LEU A 436 30.89 31.98 23.11
N GLN A 437 30.71 31.87 21.80
CA GLN A 437 31.41 32.64 20.78
C GLN A 437 30.44 33.17 19.72
N LEU A 438 30.40 34.50 19.58
CA LEU A 438 29.66 35.22 18.54
C LEU A 438 30.49 35.26 17.26
N LEU A 439 29.82 35.12 16.11
CA LEU A 439 30.40 35.17 14.77
C LEU A 439 29.66 36.22 13.93
N VAL A 440 30.28 36.70 12.86
CA VAL A 440 29.64 37.68 11.95
C VAL A 440 28.69 36.93 10.99
N PRO A 441 27.43 37.36 10.77
CA PRO A 441 26.58 36.74 9.75
C PRO A 441 27.13 37.00 8.34
N ASP A 442 26.97 36.04 7.44
CA ASP A 442 27.40 36.16 6.04
C ASP A 442 26.19 36.19 5.11
N PHE A 443 26.05 37.28 4.35
CA PHE A 443 25.01 37.46 3.35
C PHE A 443 25.42 38.52 2.33
N GLU A 444 24.69 38.60 1.21
CA GLU A 444 24.91 39.56 0.12
C GLU A 444 23.85 40.66 0.16
N PRO A 445 24.15 41.85 0.71
CA PRO A 445 23.15 42.94 0.83
C PRO A 445 22.63 43.45 -0.52
N GLU A 446 23.37 43.22 -1.60
CA GLU A 446 23.02 43.65 -2.96
C GLU A 446 21.76 42.98 -3.52
N ASN A 447 21.37 41.81 -3.01
CA ASN A 447 20.15 41.14 -3.47
C ASN A 447 18.90 41.63 -2.71
N ASN A 448 19.08 42.32 -1.59
CA ASN A 448 17.98 42.67 -0.68
C ASN A 448 17.24 43.98 -1.03
N ILE A 449 17.50 44.58 -2.20
CA ILE A 449 17.19 46.00 -2.49
C ILE A 449 15.71 46.36 -2.28
N ASN A 450 14.79 45.43 -2.54
CA ASN A 450 13.34 45.68 -2.50
C ASN A 450 12.58 44.80 -1.49
N ASN A 451 13.30 44.09 -0.62
CA ASN A 451 12.70 43.09 0.26
C ASN A 451 11.86 43.74 1.38
N GLU A 452 10.80 43.06 1.80
CA GLU A 452 9.94 43.47 2.90
C GLU A 452 9.90 42.38 3.96
N ILE A 453 10.22 42.75 5.20
CA ILE A 453 10.26 41.83 6.34
C ILE A 453 9.21 42.26 7.36
N TYR A 454 8.31 41.35 7.70
CA TYR A 454 7.18 41.60 8.60
C TYR A 454 7.26 40.76 9.88
N LYS A 455 6.73 41.32 10.97
CA LYS A 455 6.46 40.62 12.23
C LYS A 455 4.96 40.70 12.53
N GLU A 456 4.16 40.01 11.73
CA GLU A 456 2.71 40.02 11.85
C GLU A 456 2.14 38.59 11.82
N ASP A 457 0.93 38.43 12.37
CA ASP A 457 0.16 37.20 12.16
C ASP A 457 -0.08 36.99 10.66
N ALA A 458 0.20 35.78 10.16
CA ALA A 458 0.17 35.47 8.74
C ALA A 458 -1.21 35.72 8.11
N ASN A 459 -2.29 35.42 8.83
CA ASN A 459 -3.66 35.68 8.38
C ASN A 459 -3.93 37.19 8.33
N GLN A 460 -3.41 37.98 9.26
CA GLN A 460 -3.57 39.44 9.18
C GLN A 460 -2.75 40.07 8.05
N LEU A 461 -1.51 39.61 7.86
CA LEU A 461 -0.61 40.16 6.85
C LEU A 461 -1.07 39.85 5.43
N ILE A 462 -1.55 38.63 5.16
CA ILE A 462 -1.91 38.20 3.80
C ILE A 462 -3.00 39.08 3.15
N ARG A 463 -3.79 39.78 3.97
CA ARG A 463 -4.83 40.74 3.54
C ARG A 463 -4.28 42.08 3.07
N LYS A 464 -3.03 42.39 3.40
CA LYS A 464 -2.36 43.68 3.15
C LYS A 464 -1.34 43.63 2.03
N ILE A 465 -0.94 42.43 1.61
CA ILE A 465 0.16 42.20 0.66
C ILE A 465 -0.33 41.51 -0.61
N ASN A 466 0.43 41.69 -1.69
CA ASN A 466 0.23 41.01 -2.97
C ASN A 466 1.57 40.37 -3.39
N CYS A 467 1.52 39.17 -3.94
CA CYS A 467 2.71 38.48 -4.45
C CYS A 467 2.39 37.64 -5.68
N ASP A 468 3.40 37.24 -6.44
CA ASP A 468 3.21 36.31 -7.56
C ASP A 468 3.15 34.87 -7.05
N VAL A 469 4.11 34.49 -6.20
CA VAL A 469 4.23 33.16 -5.60
C VAL A 469 4.13 33.28 -4.09
N LEU A 470 3.14 32.60 -3.50
CA LEU A 470 2.94 32.48 -2.06
C LEU A 470 3.39 31.10 -1.59
N TYR A 471 4.48 31.04 -0.83
CA TYR A 471 4.94 29.85 -0.13
C TYR A 471 4.40 29.81 1.30
N ILE A 472 3.83 28.66 1.68
CA ILE A 472 3.18 28.43 2.96
C ILE A 472 3.78 27.18 3.60
N ASP A 473 4.35 27.32 4.79
CA ASP A 473 4.90 26.21 5.58
C ASP A 473 4.51 26.37 7.06
N PRO A 474 3.23 26.17 7.39
CA PRO A 474 2.74 26.46 8.72
C PRO A 474 3.15 25.36 9.72
N PRO A 475 3.08 25.64 11.03
CA PRO A 475 3.19 24.58 12.03
C PRO A 475 2.19 23.44 11.76
N TYR A 476 2.66 22.20 11.81
CA TYR A 476 1.87 21.04 11.38
C TYR A 476 1.26 20.22 12.52
N ASN A 477 1.74 20.36 13.75
CA ASN A 477 1.25 19.58 14.90
C ASN A 477 0.89 20.47 16.10
N SER A 478 0.51 19.85 17.21
CA SER A 478 0.06 20.59 18.41
C SER A 478 1.14 21.42 19.11
N ARG A 479 2.42 21.28 18.74
CA ARG A 479 3.55 21.92 19.40
C ARG A 479 3.62 23.38 19.00
N GLN A 480 3.37 24.26 19.95
CA GLN A 480 3.56 25.69 19.78
C GLN A 480 5.06 26.01 19.68
N TYR A 481 5.47 26.68 18.61
CA TYR A 481 6.86 27.10 18.44
C TYR A 481 7.26 28.17 19.47
N SER A 482 6.31 29.02 19.88
CA SER A 482 6.52 29.93 21.02
C SER A 482 6.83 29.17 22.31
N ASP A 483 6.28 27.96 22.49
CA ASP A 483 6.63 27.10 23.62
C ASP A 483 8.01 26.45 23.47
N ALA A 484 8.37 26.02 22.26
CA ALA A 484 9.63 25.33 21.98
C ALA A 484 10.84 26.29 21.92
N TYR A 485 10.64 27.57 21.64
CA TYR A 485 11.69 28.59 21.47
C TYR A 485 11.58 29.77 22.44
N HIS A 486 10.80 29.60 23.52
CA HIS A 486 10.51 30.66 24.49
C HIS A 486 11.72 31.41 25.04
N LEU A 487 12.82 30.69 25.27
CA LEU A 487 14.05 31.26 25.78
C LEU A 487 14.71 32.18 24.75
N LEU A 488 14.75 31.76 23.48
CA LEU A 488 15.25 32.59 22.39
C LEU A 488 14.33 33.79 22.12
N GLU A 489 13.02 33.61 22.26
CA GLU A 489 12.06 34.70 22.12
C GLU A 489 12.30 35.79 23.16
N ASN A 490 12.48 35.42 24.43
CA ASN A 490 12.85 36.37 25.47
C ASN A 490 14.26 36.94 25.28
N LEU A 491 15.21 36.18 24.72
CA LEU A 491 16.55 36.70 24.41
C LEU A 491 16.50 37.80 23.32
N ALA A 492 15.60 37.63 22.34
CA ALA A 492 15.34 38.60 21.29
C ALA A 492 14.66 39.87 21.85
N THR A 493 13.53 39.74 22.55
CA THR A 493 12.76 40.88 23.06
C THR A 493 13.38 41.55 24.30
N TRP A 494 14.03 40.75 25.14
CA TRP A 494 14.69 41.15 26.39
C TRP A 494 13.78 41.73 27.47
N GLU A 495 12.56 41.19 27.61
CA GLU A 495 11.54 41.66 28.55
C GLU A 495 11.72 41.18 30.00
N LYS A 496 12.53 40.14 30.22
CA LYS A 496 12.88 39.58 31.55
C LYS A 496 11.66 39.18 32.43
N PRO A 497 10.69 38.41 31.90
CA PRO A 497 9.50 38.01 32.65
C PRO A 497 9.83 36.97 33.74
N ILE A 498 8.89 36.74 34.67
CA ILE A 498 9.00 35.67 35.65
C ILE A 498 8.89 34.31 34.94
N VAL A 499 9.73 33.35 35.34
CA VAL A 499 9.73 31.99 34.78
C VAL A 499 9.06 30.98 35.71
N HIS A 500 8.39 29.98 35.11
CA HIS A 500 7.62 28.97 35.84
C HIS A 500 8.00 27.53 35.44
N GLY A 501 7.81 26.61 36.38
CA GLY A 501 7.99 25.18 36.17
C GLY A 501 9.45 24.73 35.95
N LYS A 502 9.64 23.43 35.71
CA LYS A 502 10.97 22.84 35.54
C LYS A 502 11.70 23.35 34.30
N ALA A 503 10.99 23.57 33.20
CA ALA A 503 11.53 24.08 31.94
C ALA A 503 11.63 25.63 31.89
N LYS A 504 11.39 26.34 33.00
CA LYS A 504 11.58 27.80 33.10
C LYS A 504 10.81 28.57 32.02
N LYS A 505 9.53 28.22 31.82
CA LYS A 505 8.66 28.80 30.78
C LYS A 505 8.06 30.13 31.23
N MET A 506 7.85 31.05 30.29
CA MET A 506 7.21 32.36 30.50
C MET A 506 5.75 32.33 30.05
N ASP A 507 4.96 33.36 30.38
CA ASP A 507 3.66 33.58 29.73
C ASP A 507 3.85 33.95 28.25
N ARG A 508 3.09 33.27 27.39
CA ARG A 508 3.15 33.33 25.93
C ARG A 508 1.76 33.27 25.30
N SER A 509 0.72 33.45 26.10
CA SER A 509 -0.67 33.40 25.66
C SER A 509 -0.93 34.30 24.45
N HIS A 510 -0.26 35.45 24.39
CA HIS A 510 -0.36 36.46 23.32
C HIS A 510 0.39 36.11 22.01
N ILE A 511 1.16 35.02 21.95
CA ILE A 511 1.95 34.60 20.77
C ILE A 511 1.79 33.10 20.46
N LYS A 512 0.59 32.55 20.67
CA LYS A 512 0.26 31.18 20.24
C LYS A 512 -0.33 31.19 18.84
N SER A 513 0.06 30.22 18.02
CA SER A 513 -0.46 30.06 16.67
C SER A 513 -1.72 29.19 16.65
N ASP A 514 -2.73 29.65 15.92
CA ASP A 514 -3.95 28.88 15.64
C ASP A 514 -3.68 27.62 14.81
N TYR A 515 -2.58 27.59 14.04
CA TYR A 515 -2.16 26.42 13.26
C TYR A 515 -1.71 25.22 14.12
N CYS A 516 -1.44 25.45 15.40
CA CYS A 516 -1.15 24.38 16.37
C CYS A 516 -2.40 23.93 17.17
N LEU A 517 -3.55 24.58 16.97
CA LEU A 517 -4.81 24.28 17.65
C LEU A 517 -5.71 23.40 16.77
N GLN A 518 -6.87 23.00 17.29
CA GLN A 518 -7.88 22.28 16.50
C GLN A 518 -8.49 23.15 15.39
N SER A 519 -8.36 24.47 15.51
CA SER A 519 -8.81 25.46 14.51
C SER A 519 -7.87 25.60 13.30
N ALA A 520 -6.76 24.84 13.23
CA ALA A 520 -5.75 24.98 12.19
C ALA A 520 -6.31 24.92 10.75
N ALA A 521 -7.25 24.01 10.48
CA ALA A 521 -7.89 23.91 9.16
C ALA A 521 -8.69 25.18 8.82
N LYS A 522 -9.36 25.79 9.81
CA LYS A 522 -10.08 27.05 9.64
C LYS A 522 -9.14 28.23 9.42
N ALA A 523 -8.02 28.27 10.14
CA ALA A 523 -6.99 29.29 9.93
C ALA A 523 -6.35 29.19 8.53
N LEU A 524 -6.04 27.97 8.06
CA LEU A 524 -5.55 27.76 6.69
C LEU A 524 -6.58 28.19 5.65
N ALA A 525 -7.86 27.83 5.83
CA ALA A 525 -8.93 28.25 4.93
C ALA A 525 -9.04 29.77 4.84
N ASP A 526 -8.99 30.45 5.98
CA ASP A 526 -9.02 31.91 6.03
C ASP A 526 -7.82 32.55 5.31
N LEU A 527 -6.60 32.03 5.51
CA LEU A 527 -5.40 32.53 4.83
C LEU A 527 -5.53 32.38 3.31
N ILE A 528 -5.94 31.20 2.83
CA ILE A 528 -6.07 30.88 1.41
C ILE A 528 -7.16 31.75 0.75
N VAL A 529 -8.32 31.92 1.37
CA VAL A 529 -9.43 32.74 0.85
C VAL A 529 -9.08 34.22 0.77
N ASN A 530 -8.13 34.71 1.56
CA ASN A 530 -7.73 36.12 1.55
C ASN A 530 -6.42 36.38 0.78
N ALA A 531 -5.73 35.34 0.32
CA ALA A 531 -4.49 35.48 -0.44
C ALA A 531 -4.71 36.11 -1.82
N ASN A 532 -4.00 37.20 -2.12
CA ASN A 532 -3.92 37.78 -3.45
C ASN A 532 -2.60 37.39 -4.12
N CYS A 533 -2.61 36.27 -4.82
CA CYS A 533 -1.45 35.73 -5.51
C CYS A 533 -1.83 34.89 -6.74
N LYS A 534 -0.86 34.63 -7.62
CA LYS A 534 -1.05 33.81 -8.82
C LYS A 534 -0.83 32.32 -8.53
N HIS A 535 0.18 32.02 -7.71
CA HIS A 535 0.58 30.65 -7.38
C HIS A 535 0.66 30.48 -5.87
N ILE A 536 0.12 29.37 -5.36
CA ILE A 536 0.22 28.96 -3.97
C ILE A 536 1.00 27.65 -3.91
N LEU A 537 2.07 27.64 -3.13
CA LEU A 537 2.86 26.45 -2.84
C LEU A 537 2.77 26.15 -1.34
N LEU A 538 2.18 25.01 -0.98
CA LEU A 538 2.02 24.59 0.40
C LEU A 538 2.93 23.39 0.71
N SER A 539 3.82 23.56 1.69
CA SER A 539 4.55 22.48 2.33
C SER A 539 3.82 22.08 3.62
N TYR A 540 3.51 20.80 3.77
CA TYR A 540 2.88 20.27 4.98
C TYR A 540 3.32 18.83 5.26
N ASN A 541 3.47 18.49 6.54
CA ASN A 541 3.90 17.16 6.96
C ASN A 541 2.69 16.20 7.04
N ASN A 542 2.80 15.01 6.47
CA ASN A 542 1.73 14.01 6.37
C ASN A 542 1.69 13.00 7.53
N THR A 543 2.10 13.38 8.75
CA THR A 543 2.15 12.46 9.90
C THR A 543 0.75 12.23 10.49
N GLY A 544 -0.02 11.30 9.90
CA GLY A 544 -1.40 11.01 10.32
C GLY A 544 -1.54 10.26 11.64
N GLU A 545 -0.66 9.28 11.90
CA GLU A 545 -0.74 8.42 13.10
C GLU A 545 0.65 8.20 13.73
N SER A 546 0.97 9.01 14.73
CA SER A 546 2.12 8.79 15.60
C SER A 546 1.66 8.32 16.98
N LYS A 547 2.54 7.63 17.72
CA LYS A 547 2.23 7.11 19.07
C LYS A 547 1.92 8.22 20.09
N ASP A 548 2.36 9.45 19.83
CA ASP A 548 2.04 10.62 20.63
C ASP A 548 1.10 11.53 19.84
N GLY A 549 -0.16 11.62 20.26
CA GLY A 549 -1.17 12.44 19.58
C GLY A 549 -0.78 13.91 19.42
N ARG A 550 0.20 14.42 20.19
CA ARG A 550 0.74 15.76 20.00
C ARG A 550 1.55 15.94 18.72
N SER A 551 2.05 14.85 18.14
CA SER A 551 2.87 14.84 16.93
C SER A 551 2.08 14.55 15.66
N ASN A 552 0.78 14.28 15.78
CA ASN A 552 -0.12 14.11 14.64
C ASN A 552 -0.35 15.44 13.92
N ALA A 553 -0.52 15.36 12.61
CA ALA A 553 -0.90 16.46 11.75
C ALA A 553 -2.22 17.09 12.22
N ARG A 554 -2.29 18.43 12.28
CA ARG A 554 -3.51 19.17 12.69
C ARG A 554 -4.54 19.29 11.58
N ILE A 555 -4.10 19.22 10.33
CA ILE A 555 -4.94 19.33 9.14
C ILE A 555 -4.73 18.05 8.34
N SER A 556 -5.81 17.37 7.96
CA SER A 556 -5.71 16.17 7.13
C SER A 556 -5.41 16.51 5.67
N ASP A 557 -4.83 15.57 4.93
CA ASP A 557 -4.56 15.72 3.49
C ASP A 557 -5.85 16.08 2.72
N GLU A 558 -6.99 15.49 3.09
CA GLU A 558 -8.29 15.79 2.50
C GLU A 558 -8.74 17.23 2.77
N GLN A 559 -8.59 17.71 4.01
CA GLN A 559 -8.91 19.08 4.38
C GLN A 559 -8.03 20.08 3.62
N ILE A 560 -6.73 19.82 3.49
CA ILE A 560 -5.79 20.65 2.73
C ILE A 560 -6.24 20.76 1.27
N VAL A 561 -6.50 19.62 0.63
CA VAL A 561 -6.90 19.59 -0.78
C VAL A 561 -8.23 20.32 -0.98
N ASN A 562 -9.20 20.13 -0.10
CA ASN A 562 -10.49 20.82 -0.19
C ASN A 562 -10.37 22.34 -0.02
N ILE A 563 -9.49 22.80 0.89
CA ILE A 563 -9.22 24.23 1.08
C ILE A 563 -8.54 24.83 -0.15
N LEU A 564 -7.49 24.19 -0.69
CA LEU A 564 -6.79 24.71 -1.87
C LEU A 564 -7.71 24.76 -3.11
N LYS A 565 -8.56 23.74 -3.28
CA LYS A 565 -9.59 23.71 -4.34
C LYS A 565 -10.62 24.83 -4.28
N SER A 566 -10.78 25.49 -3.13
CA SER A 566 -11.66 26.65 -3.01
C SER A 566 -11.13 27.90 -3.73
N ARG A 567 -9.83 27.92 -4.05
CA ARG A 567 -9.16 29.05 -4.70
C ARG A 567 -8.65 28.76 -6.11
N GLY A 568 -8.30 27.52 -6.43
CA GLY A 568 -7.80 27.16 -7.75
C GLY A 568 -7.63 25.64 -7.93
N ASP A 569 -7.11 25.25 -9.09
CA ASP A 569 -6.89 23.85 -9.42
C ASP A 569 -5.67 23.25 -8.68
N VAL A 570 -5.77 21.98 -8.30
CA VAL A 570 -4.73 21.26 -7.53
C VAL A 570 -4.25 20.05 -8.34
N ASP A 571 -2.98 20.05 -8.76
CA ASP A 571 -2.36 19.02 -9.61
C ASP A 571 -1.83 17.81 -8.77
N MET A 572 -2.25 16.59 -9.12
CA MET A 572 -1.69 15.32 -8.61
C MET A 572 -1.84 14.21 -9.67
N LYS A 573 -0.73 13.62 -10.14
CA LYS A 573 -0.75 12.51 -11.12
C LYS A 573 -1.38 11.25 -10.53
N LYS A 574 -2.37 10.70 -11.25
CA LYS A 574 -3.08 9.46 -10.88
C LYS A 574 -3.16 8.54 -12.09
N PRO A 575 -3.11 7.21 -11.92
CA PRO A 575 -3.46 6.30 -13.01
C PRO A 575 -4.97 6.40 -13.28
N TRP A 576 -5.40 6.15 -14.52
CA TRP A 576 -6.82 5.94 -14.78
C TRP A 576 -7.26 4.56 -14.28
N SER A 577 -8.54 4.42 -14.00
CA SER A 577 -9.15 3.13 -13.67
C SER A 577 -10.60 3.06 -14.14
N ILE A 578 -11.05 1.85 -14.45
CA ILE A 578 -12.47 1.53 -14.54
C ILE A 578 -12.98 1.23 -13.12
N SER A 579 -14.26 1.52 -12.85
CA SER A 579 -14.86 1.31 -11.53
C SER A 579 -14.57 -0.10 -11.01
N THR A 580 -13.96 -0.19 -9.83
CA THR A 580 -13.69 -1.46 -9.15
C THR A 580 -14.89 -1.94 -8.32
N THR A 581 -15.89 -1.08 -8.13
CA THR A 581 -17.13 -1.35 -7.36
C THR A 581 -17.98 -2.42 -8.04
N VAL A 582 -18.02 -2.43 -9.37
CA VAL A 582 -18.77 -3.43 -10.15
C VAL A 582 -17.77 -4.19 -11.02
N ARG A 583 -17.25 -5.30 -10.47
CA ARG A 583 -16.29 -6.16 -11.17
C ARG A 583 -16.93 -7.05 -12.22
N ASN A 584 -18.21 -7.40 -12.05
CA ASN A 584 -19.03 -8.11 -13.02
C ASN A 584 -19.90 -7.08 -13.78
N PRO A 585 -19.63 -6.83 -15.06
CA PRO A 585 -20.35 -5.86 -15.87
C PRO A 585 -21.86 -6.11 -15.99
N GLU A 586 -22.31 -7.37 -15.91
CA GLU A 586 -23.74 -7.70 -16.02
C GLU A 586 -24.57 -7.18 -14.84
N ARG A 587 -23.96 -7.07 -13.65
CA ARG A 587 -24.64 -6.48 -12.46
C ARG A 587 -25.06 -5.03 -12.70
N LEU A 588 -24.47 -4.32 -13.65
CA LEU A 588 -24.88 -2.96 -13.99
C LEU A 588 -26.32 -2.93 -14.53
N ARG A 589 -26.77 -4.00 -15.20
CA ARG A 589 -28.12 -4.08 -15.75
C ARG A 589 -29.16 -4.08 -14.64
N ASP A 590 -28.96 -4.89 -13.61
CA ASP A 590 -29.90 -4.99 -12.49
C ASP A 590 -29.96 -3.68 -11.70
N PHE A 591 -28.81 -3.03 -11.49
CA PHE A 591 -28.74 -1.71 -10.85
C PHE A 591 -29.50 -0.67 -11.68
N LEU A 592 -29.33 -0.68 -13.01
CA LEU A 592 -30.04 0.20 -13.92
C LEU A 592 -31.55 -0.07 -13.92
N ALA A 593 -31.98 -1.33 -13.85
CA ALA A 593 -33.38 -1.72 -13.79
C ALA A 593 -34.05 -1.19 -12.50
N VAL A 594 -33.35 -1.26 -11.36
CA VAL A 594 -33.84 -0.64 -10.11
C VAL A 594 -33.87 0.89 -10.23
N LEU A 595 -32.85 1.51 -10.84
CA LEU A 595 -32.82 2.96 -11.03
C LEU A 595 -33.95 3.45 -11.94
N LYS A 596 -34.32 2.67 -12.97
CA LYS A 596 -35.43 2.96 -13.89
C LYS A 596 -36.75 3.18 -13.17
N GLN A 597 -36.99 2.51 -12.05
CA GLN A 597 -38.19 2.71 -11.20
C GLN A 597 -38.26 4.11 -10.59
N MET A 598 -37.14 4.84 -10.57
CA MET A 598 -37.02 6.20 -10.05
C MET A 598 -36.98 7.27 -11.15
N GLU A 599 -37.23 6.90 -12.42
CA GLU A 599 -37.21 7.85 -13.52
C GLU A 599 -38.20 9.02 -13.29
N GLY A 600 -37.75 10.23 -13.62
CA GLY A 600 -38.47 11.49 -13.35
C GLY A 600 -38.35 12.02 -11.92
N GLN A 601 -37.82 11.24 -10.96
CA GLN A 601 -37.62 11.71 -9.57
C GLN A 601 -36.27 12.45 -9.43
N PRO A 602 -36.18 13.55 -8.67
CA PRO A 602 -34.91 14.27 -8.47
C PRO A 602 -33.89 13.40 -7.72
N PHE A 603 -32.64 13.29 -8.20
CA PHE A 603 -31.62 12.47 -7.52
C PHE A 603 -30.94 13.22 -6.36
N ASN A 604 -31.75 13.76 -5.44
CA ASN A 604 -31.35 14.46 -4.22
C ASN A 604 -30.96 13.48 -3.09
N SER A 605 -30.55 13.97 -1.91
CA SER A 605 -30.10 13.11 -0.80
C SER A 605 -31.13 12.06 -0.37
N GLU A 606 -32.42 12.39 -0.38
CA GLU A 606 -33.50 11.46 -0.05
C GLU A 606 -33.58 10.32 -1.07
N ASN A 607 -33.60 10.66 -2.36
CA ASN A 607 -33.68 9.67 -3.43
C ASN A 607 -32.38 8.89 -3.63
N GLN A 608 -31.23 9.45 -3.26
CA GLN A 608 -29.97 8.71 -3.18
C GLN A 608 -30.04 7.60 -2.12
N ILE A 609 -30.57 7.90 -0.93
CA ILE A 609 -30.79 6.91 0.14
C ILE A 609 -31.81 5.87 -0.32
N LYS A 610 -32.94 6.32 -0.88
CA LYS A 610 -34.00 5.45 -1.42
C LYS A 610 -33.46 4.48 -2.46
N TYR A 611 -32.63 4.94 -3.41
CA TYR A 611 -32.02 4.07 -4.41
C TYR A 611 -31.17 2.97 -3.77
N GLN A 612 -30.36 3.30 -2.76
CA GLN A 612 -29.57 2.30 -2.05
C GLN A 612 -30.45 1.29 -1.30
N ILE A 613 -31.56 1.74 -0.70
CA ILE A 613 -32.54 0.86 -0.04
C ILE A 613 -33.21 -0.06 -1.07
N LEU A 614 -33.59 0.44 -2.24
CA LEU A 614 -34.14 -0.39 -3.31
C LEU A 614 -33.16 -1.46 -3.79
N LEU A 615 -31.86 -1.16 -3.87
CA LEU A 615 -30.85 -2.17 -4.19
C LEU A 615 -30.73 -3.26 -3.12
N ILE A 616 -30.92 -2.90 -1.84
CA ILE A 616 -30.97 -3.85 -0.71
C ILE A 616 -32.25 -4.69 -0.81
N GLN A 617 -33.39 -4.04 -1.05
CA GLN A 617 -34.70 -4.68 -1.22
C GLN A 617 -34.69 -5.74 -2.33
N ASN A 618 -34.06 -5.42 -3.46
CA ASN A 618 -33.91 -6.33 -4.61
C ASN A 618 -32.72 -7.29 -4.46
N LYS A 619 -32.08 -7.36 -3.28
CA LYS A 619 -30.94 -8.25 -2.97
C LYS A 619 -29.71 -8.04 -3.88
N LEU A 620 -29.65 -6.93 -4.62
CA LEU A 620 -28.54 -6.57 -5.50
C LEU A 620 -27.35 -5.97 -4.74
N TYR A 621 -27.57 -5.57 -3.49
CA TYR A 621 -26.56 -5.06 -2.58
C TYR A 621 -26.73 -5.68 -1.19
N ARG A 622 -25.74 -6.46 -0.74
CA ARG A 622 -25.71 -7.06 0.61
C ARG A 622 -24.82 -6.23 1.56
N PRO A 623 -25.39 -5.59 2.59
CA PRO A 623 -24.62 -4.91 3.64
C PRO A 623 -23.85 -5.90 4.52
N THR A 624 -22.86 -5.42 5.27
CA THR A 624 -21.96 -6.27 6.06
C THR A 624 -22.45 -6.54 7.48
N ASN A 625 -23.17 -5.60 8.10
CA ASN A 625 -23.65 -5.75 9.48
C ASN A 625 -25.13 -6.16 9.48
N LEU A 626 -25.42 -7.45 9.36
CA LEU A 626 -26.78 -7.98 9.36
C LEU A 626 -27.04 -8.75 10.66
N THR A 627 -28.25 -8.66 11.22
CA THR A 627 -28.70 -9.60 12.25
C THR A 627 -29.01 -10.95 11.60
N LYS A 628 -29.06 -12.04 12.39
CA LYS A 628 -29.41 -13.38 11.86
C LYS A 628 -30.76 -13.40 11.12
N GLU A 629 -31.75 -12.66 11.61
CA GLU A 629 -33.07 -12.54 10.96
C GLU A 629 -33.00 -11.75 9.64
N GLN A 630 -32.10 -10.77 9.57
CA GLN A 630 -31.84 -10.00 8.34
C GLN A 630 -31.03 -10.78 7.32
N GLU A 631 -30.10 -11.64 7.75
CA GLU A 631 -29.34 -12.54 6.87
C GLU A 631 -30.27 -13.47 6.09
N GLU A 632 -31.33 -13.98 6.72
CA GLU A 632 -32.33 -14.83 6.06
C GLU A 632 -32.97 -14.17 4.83
N TYR A 633 -33.17 -12.85 4.79
CA TYR A 633 -33.74 -12.20 3.60
C TYR A 633 -32.80 -12.25 2.39
N PHE A 634 -31.49 -12.34 2.59
CA PHE A 634 -30.52 -12.47 1.50
C PHE A 634 -30.25 -13.92 1.12
N ASP A 635 -30.42 -14.82 2.08
CA ASP A 635 -30.06 -16.22 1.94
C ASP A 635 -31.24 -17.05 1.41
N ASP A 636 -32.47 -16.63 1.73
CA ASP A 636 -33.71 -17.14 1.16
C ASP A 636 -34.15 -16.25 0.00
N ILE A 637 -34.10 -16.78 -1.22
CA ILE A 637 -34.42 -16.05 -2.45
C ILE A 637 -35.92 -15.76 -2.57
N GLU A 638 -36.79 -16.61 -2.02
CA GLU A 638 -38.26 -16.47 -2.05
C GLU A 638 -38.77 -15.49 -0.98
N LYS A 639 -37.99 -15.27 0.08
CA LYS A 639 -38.33 -14.31 1.14
C LYS A 639 -38.27 -12.90 0.59
N GLU A 640 -39.42 -12.36 0.19
CA GLU A 640 -39.52 -10.98 -0.30
C GLU A 640 -39.15 -10.00 0.82
N MET A 641 -38.24 -9.09 0.50
CA MET A 641 -37.87 -8.02 1.41
C MET A 641 -38.77 -6.81 1.12
N SER A 642 -39.55 -6.38 2.11
CA SER A 642 -40.30 -5.13 1.99
C SER A 642 -39.34 -3.94 2.01
N PHE A 643 -39.80 -2.79 1.50
CA PHE A 643 -39.01 -1.56 1.55
C PHE A 643 -38.66 -1.16 3.00
N ASP A 644 -39.58 -1.36 3.95
CA ASP A 644 -39.35 -1.03 5.36
C ASP A 644 -38.28 -1.91 5.99
N VAL A 645 -38.27 -3.21 5.70
CA VAL A 645 -37.20 -4.13 6.15
C VAL A 645 -35.86 -3.73 5.53
N ALA A 646 -35.83 -3.44 4.24
CA ALA A 646 -34.62 -2.96 3.56
C ALA A 646 -34.09 -1.65 4.16
N LYS A 647 -35.00 -0.76 4.55
CA LYS A 647 -34.69 0.52 5.22
C LYS A 647 -34.13 0.29 6.61
N GLU A 648 -34.70 -0.62 7.40
CA GLU A 648 -34.15 -1.00 8.71
C GLU A 648 -32.73 -1.56 8.59
N ILE A 649 -32.52 -2.48 7.65
CA ILE A 649 -31.20 -3.05 7.33
C ILE A 649 -30.20 -1.93 6.98
N PHE A 650 -30.62 -0.97 6.16
CA PHE A 650 -29.78 0.16 5.75
C PHE A 650 -29.45 1.09 6.93
N VAL A 651 -30.45 1.45 7.76
CA VAL A 651 -30.28 2.32 8.92
C VAL A 651 -29.35 1.67 9.97
N ALA A 652 -29.45 0.36 10.16
CA ALA A 652 -28.59 -0.41 11.07
C ALA A 652 -27.10 -0.33 10.72
N GLN A 653 -26.74 0.02 9.48
CA GLN A 653 -25.34 0.18 9.08
C GLN A 653 -24.69 1.45 9.64
N ASN A 654 -25.49 2.42 10.12
CA ASN A 654 -25.04 3.66 10.72
C ASN A 654 -24.00 4.42 9.87
N TYR A 655 -24.28 4.59 8.57
CA TYR A 655 -23.39 5.30 7.65
C TYR A 655 -23.23 6.79 8.01
N GLU A 656 -21.99 7.30 8.01
CA GLU A 656 -21.70 8.73 8.23
C GLU A 656 -22.30 9.64 7.16
N ASP A 657 -22.28 9.21 5.89
CA ASP A 657 -22.99 9.84 4.77
C ASP A 657 -23.84 8.76 4.06
N PRO A 658 -25.10 8.56 4.49
CA PRO A 658 -25.99 7.56 3.92
C PRO A 658 -26.26 7.79 2.42
N ALA A 659 -26.36 9.06 2.00
CA ALA A 659 -26.65 9.42 0.62
C ALA A 659 -25.47 9.10 -0.32
N MET A 660 -24.22 9.13 0.18
CA MET A 660 -23.05 8.70 -0.58
C MET A 660 -23.16 7.26 -1.09
N ARG A 661 -23.85 6.36 -0.37
CA ARG A 661 -24.00 4.96 -0.82
C ARG A 661 -24.75 4.87 -2.14
N GLY A 662 -25.90 5.55 -2.25
CA GLY A 662 -26.66 5.62 -3.49
C GLY A 662 -25.90 6.32 -4.62
N ARG A 663 -25.19 7.41 -4.31
CA ARG A 663 -24.31 8.09 -5.29
C ARG A 663 -23.24 7.14 -5.84
N ASN A 664 -22.59 6.36 -4.98
CA ASN A 664 -21.56 5.40 -5.38
C ASN A 664 -22.14 4.25 -6.21
N SER A 665 -23.34 3.78 -5.90
CA SER A 665 -24.02 2.72 -6.65
C SER A 665 -24.49 3.19 -8.04
N VAL A 666 -24.89 4.46 -8.19
CA VAL A 666 -25.31 5.02 -9.49
C VAL A 666 -24.12 5.50 -10.33
N ALA A 667 -22.99 5.83 -9.69
CA ALA A 667 -21.85 6.43 -10.36
C ALA A 667 -21.34 5.64 -11.57
N PRO A 668 -21.22 4.30 -11.56
CA PRO A 668 -20.85 3.53 -12.74
C PRO A 668 -21.85 3.70 -13.90
N LEU A 669 -23.16 3.71 -13.62
CA LEU A 669 -24.22 3.87 -14.63
C LEU A 669 -24.16 5.25 -15.29
N ASN A 670 -24.04 6.31 -14.48
CA ASN A 670 -23.85 7.68 -14.95
C ASN A 670 -22.57 7.83 -15.77
N LYS A 671 -21.43 7.32 -15.26
CA LYS A 671 -20.12 7.38 -15.94
C LYS A 671 -20.11 6.65 -17.28
N MET A 672 -20.98 5.64 -17.42
CA MET A 672 -21.13 4.89 -18.66
C MET A 672 -22.11 5.52 -19.65
N GLY A 673 -22.81 6.59 -19.26
CA GLY A 673 -23.84 7.21 -20.09
C GLY A 673 -25.11 6.36 -20.21
N LEU A 674 -25.34 5.42 -19.28
CA LEU A 674 -26.56 4.61 -19.23
C LEU A 674 -27.74 5.38 -18.62
N CYS A 675 -27.45 6.35 -17.77
CA CYS A 675 -28.44 7.22 -17.16
C CYS A 675 -27.88 8.63 -16.91
N ILE A 676 -28.77 9.56 -16.61
CA ILE A 676 -28.49 10.88 -16.05
C ILE A 676 -29.22 10.93 -14.71
N ALA A 677 -28.50 10.66 -13.63
CA ALA A 677 -29.00 10.79 -12.26
C ALA A 677 -28.29 11.98 -11.59
N LYS A 678 -28.85 13.19 -11.79
CA LYS A 678 -28.40 14.44 -11.18
C LYS A 678 -29.54 15.05 -10.35
N ASN A 679 -29.21 15.97 -9.45
CA ASN A 679 -30.21 16.77 -8.73
C ASN A 679 -30.70 17.92 -9.64
N SER A 680 -31.54 17.59 -10.61
CA SER A 680 -32.11 18.52 -11.60
C SER A 680 -33.64 18.43 -11.65
N ALA A 681 -34.29 19.45 -12.22
CA ALA A 681 -35.74 19.51 -12.40
C ALA A 681 -36.27 18.33 -13.24
N ASP A 682 -35.49 17.83 -14.20
CA ASP A 682 -35.82 16.68 -15.06
C ASP A 682 -35.65 15.31 -14.39
N GLY A 683 -35.14 15.27 -13.15
CA GLY A 683 -34.98 14.04 -12.38
C GLY A 683 -33.94 13.05 -12.92
N VAL A 684 -34.06 11.80 -12.48
CA VAL A 684 -33.35 10.64 -13.04
C VAL A 684 -33.90 10.37 -14.43
N LYS A 685 -33.01 10.19 -15.42
CA LYS A 685 -33.38 9.82 -16.79
C LYS A 685 -32.56 8.63 -17.27
N ILE A 686 -33.20 7.62 -17.84
CA ILE A 686 -32.49 6.53 -18.53
C ILE A 686 -32.22 6.97 -19.97
N THR A 687 -30.97 6.80 -20.43
CA THR A 687 -30.58 7.24 -21.77
C THR A 687 -30.98 6.20 -22.82
N SER A 688 -30.89 6.54 -24.11
CA SER A 688 -31.08 5.57 -25.20
C SER A 688 -30.16 4.35 -25.09
N LEU A 689 -28.91 4.55 -24.62
CA LEU A 689 -27.99 3.46 -24.35
C LEU A 689 -28.46 2.59 -23.17
N GLY A 690 -29.00 3.22 -22.12
CA GLY A 690 -29.58 2.52 -20.98
C GLY A 690 -30.82 1.71 -21.34
N GLU A 691 -31.72 2.27 -22.16
CA GLU A 691 -32.90 1.55 -22.66
C GLU A 691 -32.52 0.32 -23.48
N TYR A 692 -31.55 0.48 -24.38
CA TYR A 692 -31.02 -0.67 -25.13
C TYR A 692 -30.45 -1.73 -24.20
N PHE A 693 -29.74 -1.35 -23.12
CA PHE A 693 -29.21 -2.32 -22.17
C PHE A 693 -30.29 -3.07 -21.39
N LEU A 694 -31.43 -2.44 -21.14
CA LEU A 694 -32.58 -3.07 -20.47
C LEU A 694 -33.44 -3.92 -21.40
N SER A 695 -33.32 -3.77 -22.72
CA SER A 695 -34.08 -4.56 -23.71
C SER A 695 -33.79 -6.06 -23.64
N HIS A 696 -34.60 -6.89 -24.30
CA HIS A 696 -34.42 -8.36 -24.33
C HIS A 696 -33.32 -8.80 -25.31
N ASP A 697 -33.09 -8.03 -26.38
CA ASP A 697 -32.21 -8.40 -27.51
C ASP A 697 -30.88 -7.60 -27.52
N TYR A 698 -30.38 -7.21 -26.35
CA TYR A 698 -29.15 -6.43 -26.27
C TYR A 698 -27.89 -7.28 -26.52
N ASP A 699 -26.95 -6.76 -27.32
CA ASP A 699 -25.58 -7.27 -27.38
C ASP A 699 -24.69 -6.48 -26.41
N LEU A 700 -24.27 -7.15 -25.33
CA LEU A 700 -23.38 -6.63 -24.29
C LEU A 700 -22.03 -6.15 -24.86
N GLY A 701 -21.45 -6.90 -25.80
CA GLY A 701 -20.17 -6.58 -26.40
C GLY A 701 -20.25 -5.34 -27.28
N LYS A 702 -21.32 -5.20 -28.07
CA LYS A 702 -21.61 -3.99 -28.84
C LYS A 702 -21.77 -2.76 -27.94
N LEU A 703 -22.50 -2.90 -26.83
CA LEU A 703 -22.70 -1.82 -25.86
C LEU A 703 -21.37 -1.33 -25.28
N PHE A 704 -20.53 -2.26 -24.78
CA PHE A 704 -19.25 -1.89 -24.20
C PHE A 704 -18.26 -1.35 -25.23
N PHE A 705 -18.27 -1.91 -26.45
CA PHE A 705 -17.45 -1.40 -27.53
C PHE A 705 -17.76 0.07 -27.82
N ILE A 706 -19.04 0.40 -28.08
CA ILE A 706 -19.48 1.78 -28.33
C ILE A 706 -19.13 2.69 -27.14
N HIS A 707 -19.38 2.23 -25.91
CA HIS A 707 -19.04 3.00 -24.71
C HIS A 707 -17.53 3.31 -24.67
N PHE A 708 -16.66 2.31 -24.85
CA PHE A 708 -15.21 2.47 -24.72
C PHE A 708 -14.54 3.20 -25.89
N LEU A 709 -15.15 3.23 -27.08
CA LEU A 709 -14.74 4.13 -28.16
C LEU A 709 -14.90 5.62 -27.76
N LYS A 710 -15.93 5.91 -26.95
CA LYS A 710 -16.31 7.27 -26.54
C LYS A 710 -15.74 7.68 -25.19
N TRP A 711 -15.44 6.71 -24.34
CA TRP A 711 -14.90 6.97 -23.02
C TRP A 711 -13.52 7.63 -23.12
N GLN A 712 -13.43 8.82 -22.55
CA GLN A 712 -12.25 9.68 -22.65
C GLN A 712 -11.94 10.35 -21.30
N LEU A 713 -10.67 10.69 -21.13
CA LEU A 713 -10.11 11.44 -20.03
C LEU A 713 -9.30 12.61 -20.64
N PRO A 714 -9.59 13.88 -20.36
CA PRO A 714 -10.51 14.33 -19.34
C PRO A 714 -11.95 14.00 -19.70
N ASN A 715 -12.71 13.64 -18.67
CA ASN A 715 -14.11 13.29 -18.83
C ASN A 715 -14.97 14.51 -18.45
N PRO A 716 -15.67 15.16 -19.41
CA PRO A 716 -16.47 16.35 -19.12
C PRO A 716 -17.60 16.14 -18.11
N ALA A 717 -18.01 14.90 -17.84
CA ALA A 717 -19.04 14.53 -16.86
C ALA A 717 -18.48 14.11 -15.50
N SER A 718 -17.16 14.17 -15.30
CA SER A 718 -16.50 13.73 -14.07
C SER A 718 -15.41 14.70 -13.64
N ARG A 719 -15.46 15.11 -12.37
CA ARG A 719 -14.37 15.87 -11.72
C ARG A 719 -13.17 14.99 -11.35
N THR A 720 -13.31 13.67 -11.46
CA THR A 720 -12.20 12.70 -11.35
C THR A 720 -11.58 12.47 -12.71
N PHE A 721 -10.25 12.42 -12.79
CA PHE A 721 -9.48 12.28 -14.04
C PHE A 721 -9.65 13.48 -14.97
N SER A 722 -9.37 14.67 -14.44
CA SER A 722 -9.50 15.95 -15.14
C SER A 722 -8.25 16.28 -15.96
N GLU A 723 -8.34 17.33 -16.78
CA GLU A 723 -7.18 17.86 -17.52
C GLU A 723 -6.09 18.34 -16.55
N ASN A 724 -6.50 18.87 -15.40
CA ASN A 724 -5.62 19.30 -14.31
C ASN A 724 -4.90 18.14 -13.61
N ASP A 725 -5.39 16.90 -13.74
CA ASP A 725 -4.66 15.70 -13.30
C ASP A 725 -3.73 15.15 -14.41
N GLY A 726 -3.59 15.86 -15.54
CA GLY A 726 -2.75 15.51 -16.69
C GLY A 726 -3.36 14.52 -17.67
N PHE A 727 -4.67 14.23 -17.58
CA PHE A 727 -5.32 13.31 -18.51
C PHE A 727 -5.58 13.94 -19.87
N ASN A 728 -5.24 13.19 -20.91
CA ASN A 728 -5.44 13.54 -22.30
C ASN A 728 -5.43 12.25 -23.16
N ILE A 729 -6.39 11.34 -22.93
CA ILE A 729 -6.46 10.03 -23.59
C ILE A 729 -7.87 9.45 -23.63
N LYS A 730 -8.19 8.69 -24.69
CA LYS A 730 -9.24 7.67 -24.71
C LYS A 730 -8.63 6.32 -24.28
N PRO A 731 -8.84 5.84 -23.04
CA PRO A 731 -8.03 4.75 -22.49
C PRO A 731 -8.10 3.43 -23.28
N PHE A 732 -9.27 3.08 -23.83
CA PHE A 732 -9.43 1.87 -24.64
C PHE A 732 -8.63 1.96 -25.95
N ILE A 733 -8.84 3.02 -26.73
CA ILE A 733 -8.09 3.26 -27.98
C ILE A 733 -6.58 3.37 -27.70
N GLY A 734 -6.20 4.06 -26.63
CA GLY A 734 -4.81 4.17 -26.19
C GLY A 734 -4.19 2.81 -25.85
N SER A 735 -4.96 1.90 -25.26
CA SER A 735 -4.54 0.53 -24.97
C SER A 735 -4.38 -0.30 -26.26
N LEU A 736 -5.28 -0.17 -27.23
CA LEU A 736 -5.16 -0.83 -28.53
C LEU A 736 -3.89 -0.36 -29.27
N HIS A 737 -3.65 0.95 -29.29
CA HIS A 737 -2.43 1.54 -29.86
C HIS A 737 -1.17 1.08 -29.12
N LEU A 738 -1.20 1.02 -27.79
CA LEU A 738 -0.07 0.55 -26.99
C LEU A 738 0.30 -0.89 -27.37
N ILE A 739 -0.69 -1.80 -27.46
CA ILE A 739 -0.48 -3.19 -27.88
C ILE A 739 0.08 -3.25 -29.31
N ASN A 740 -0.52 -2.49 -30.24
CA ASN A 740 -0.06 -2.42 -31.63
C ASN A 740 1.40 -1.95 -31.74
N GLU A 741 1.76 -0.86 -31.05
CA GLU A 741 3.11 -0.30 -31.08
C GLU A 741 4.13 -1.23 -30.40
N VAL A 742 3.75 -1.91 -29.31
CA VAL A 742 4.59 -2.94 -28.70
C VAL A 742 4.85 -4.08 -29.68
N ASN A 743 3.81 -4.61 -30.34
CA ASN A 743 3.98 -5.67 -31.33
C ASN A 743 4.90 -5.23 -32.49
N LYS A 744 4.72 -4.03 -33.04
CA LYS A 744 5.60 -3.49 -34.08
C LYS A 744 7.05 -3.38 -33.63
N LEU A 745 7.30 -2.83 -32.44
CA LEU A 745 8.65 -2.70 -31.90
C LEU A 745 9.28 -4.07 -31.60
N TRP A 746 8.47 -5.04 -31.19
CA TRP A 746 8.91 -6.39 -30.88
C TRP A 746 9.30 -7.18 -32.14
N ILE A 747 8.50 -7.05 -33.20
CA ILE A 747 8.82 -7.55 -34.55
C ILE A 747 10.11 -6.92 -35.06
N LYS A 748 10.25 -5.59 -34.92
CA LYS A 748 11.48 -4.89 -35.31
C LYS A 748 12.72 -5.37 -34.54
N ALA A 749 12.54 -5.90 -33.33
CA ALA A 749 13.59 -6.53 -32.55
C ALA A 749 13.84 -8.02 -32.90
N GLY A 750 13.23 -8.53 -33.98
CA GLY A 750 13.40 -9.89 -34.48
C GLY A 750 12.57 -10.96 -33.77
N ASN A 751 11.44 -10.59 -33.15
CA ASN A 751 10.59 -11.52 -32.39
C ASN A 751 9.17 -11.57 -32.96
N GLU A 752 8.52 -12.73 -32.84
CA GLU A 752 7.09 -12.88 -33.15
C GLU A 752 6.21 -12.00 -32.23
N PRO A 753 5.13 -11.38 -32.74
CA PRO A 753 4.22 -10.59 -31.92
C PRO A 753 3.47 -11.49 -30.92
N ILE A 754 3.43 -11.06 -29.67
CA ILE A 754 2.82 -11.80 -28.56
C ILE A 754 1.82 -10.96 -27.75
N GLY A 755 1.56 -9.71 -28.14
CA GLY A 755 0.74 -8.77 -27.38
C GLY A 755 1.47 -8.25 -26.14
N ILE A 756 0.74 -8.05 -25.05
CA ILE A 756 1.21 -7.54 -23.75
C ILE A 756 0.71 -8.46 -22.63
N SER A 757 1.57 -8.87 -21.68
CA SER A 757 1.13 -9.73 -20.57
C SER A 757 0.17 -9.02 -19.63
N LYS A 758 -0.66 -9.74 -18.86
CA LYS A 758 -1.58 -9.13 -17.86
C LYS A 758 -0.84 -8.21 -16.88
N ASP A 759 0.37 -8.60 -16.47
CA ASP A 759 1.24 -7.83 -15.59
C ASP A 759 1.77 -6.55 -16.27
N GLU A 760 2.20 -6.66 -17.51
CA GLU A 760 2.65 -5.53 -18.31
C GLU A 760 1.49 -4.56 -18.57
N PHE A 761 0.31 -5.08 -18.93
CA PHE A 761 -0.89 -4.27 -19.14
C PHE A 761 -1.23 -3.49 -17.88
N SER A 762 -1.25 -4.15 -16.72
CA SER A 762 -1.53 -3.53 -15.42
C SER A 762 -0.55 -2.41 -15.07
N LEU A 763 0.71 -2.52 -15.47
CA LEU A 763 1.73 -1.50 -15.19
C LEU A 763 1.65 -0.33 -16.18
N PHE A 764 1.55 -0.62 -17.47
CA PHE A 764 1.77 0.35 -18.54
C PHE A 764 0.49 0.97 -19.12
N ALA A 765 -0.66 0.28 -19.11
CA ALA A 765 -1.89 0.83 -19.68
C ALA A 765 -2.56 1.84 -18.74
N PRO A 766 -2.86 1.55 -17.45
CA PRO A 766 -3.46 2.52 -16.51
C PRO A 766 -2.64 3.80 -16.27
N THR A 767 -1.33 3.74 -16.50
CA THR A 767 -0.39 4.86 -16.34
C THR A 767 -0.14 5.63 -17.64
N LEU A 768 -0.69 5.15 -18.77
CA LEU A 768 -0.74 5.90 -20.01
C LEU A 768 -1.89 6.90 -19.94
N ILE A 769 -1.61 8.11 -19.45
CA ILE A 769 -2.61 9.17 -19.22
C ILE A 769 -2.69 10.20 -20.36
N ASP A 770 -1.71 10.21 -21.27
CA ASP A 770 -1.68 11.09 -22.45
C ASP A 770 -1.40 10.27 -23.72
N TYR A 771 -2.25 10.42 -24.74
CA TYR A 771 -2.13 9.73 -26.03
C TYR A 771 -0.78 9.99 -26.71
N LYS A 772 -0.16 11.15 -26.50
CA LYS A 772 1.15 11.51 -27.09
C LYS A 772 2.26 10.56 -26.62
N ASN A 773 2.08 9.95 -25.45
CA ASN A 773 3.08 9.09 -24.81
C ASN A 773 2.96 7.62 -25.21
N ILE A 774 1.99 7.21 -26.05
CA ILE A 774 1.78 5.81 -26.48
C ILE A 774 3.10 5.15 -26.91
N ARG A 775 3.84 5.79 -27.82
CA ARG A 775 5.08 5.23 -28.36
C ARG A 775 6.21 5.20 -27.34
N GLN A 776 6.29 6.19 -26.46
CA GLN A 776 7.28 6.21 -25.38
C GLN A 776 6.98 5.11 -24.36
N GLN A 777 5.71 4.92 -24.01
CA GLN A 777 5.27 3.86 -23.11
C GLN A 777 5.54 2.47 -23.69
N ALA A 778 5.28 2.28 -25.00
CA ALA A 778 5.64 1.05 -25.71
C ALA A 778 7.15 0.78 -25.65
N LYS A 779 8.01 1.79 -25.87
CA LYS A 779 9.47 1.65 -25.74
C LYS A 779 9.88 1.23 -24.33
N ARG A 780 9.33 1.85 -23.28
CA ARG A 780 9.61 1.48 -21.88
C ARG A 780 9.21 0.03 -21.58
N LEU A 781 8.12 -0.45 -22.18
CA LEU A 781 7.71 -1.85 -22.06
C LEU A 781 8.70 -2.78 -22.79
N ILE A 782 9.18 -2.40 -23.97
CA ILE A 782 10.24 -3.17 -24.65
C ILE A 782 11.53 -3.19 -23.80
N GLU A 783 11.93 -2.06 -23.22
CA GLU A 783 13.08 -1.99 -22.30
C GLU A 783 12.91 -2.95 -21.12
N TYR A 784 11.72 -2.99 -20.52
CA TYR A 784 11.36 -3.94 -19.47
C TYR A 784 11.53 -5.39 -19.92
N ARG A 785 11.01 -5.74 -21.11
CA ARG A 785 11.17 -7.10 -21.69
C ARG A 785 12.62 -7.46 -21.95
N THR A 786 13.37 -6.58 -22.60
CA THR A 786 14.79 -6.81 -22.91
C THR A 786 15.63 -6.93 -21.65
N GLY A 787 15.35 -6.10 -20.64
CA GLY A 787 16.05 -6.13 -19.36
C GLY A 787 15.75 -7.38 -18.53
N ILE A 788 14.55 -7.97 -18.67
CA ILE A 788 14.25 -9.31 -18.12
C ILE A 788 15.02 -10.38 -18.89
N ARG A 789 15.01 -10.34 -20.22
CA ARG A 789 15.70 -11.34 -21.06
C ARG A 789 17.21 -11.33 -20.88
N SER A 790 17.82 -10.20 -20.50
CA SER A 790 19.25 -10.11 -20.22
C SER A 790 19.67 -10.69 -18.86
N GLN A 791 18.73 -11.08 -18.00
CA GLN A 791 19.04 -11.70 -16.71
C GLN A 791 19.35 -13.20 -16.88
N LYS A 792 20.38 -13.68 -16.19
CA LYS A 792 20.92 -15.04 -16.35
C LYS A 792 20.00 -16.15 -15.83
N ASP A 793 19.23 -15.86 -14.77
CA ASP A 793 18.44 -16.84 -14.03
C ASP A 793 17.13 -16.23 -13.52
N ASP A 794 16.18 -17.06 -13.09
CA ASP A 794 14.83 -16.62 -12.69
C ASP A 794 14.80 -15.79 -11.40
N LYS A 795 15.76 -15.99 -10.47
CA LYS A 795 15.89 -15.15 -9.27
C LYS A 795 16.31 -13.74 -9.66
N SER A 796 17.27 -13.61 -10.58
CA SER A 796 17.71 -12.34 -11.15
C SER A 796 16.60 -11.66 -11.95
N LYS A 797 15.82 -12.40 -12.77
CA LYS A 797 14.62 -11.88 -13.45
C LYS A 797 13.60 -11.30 -12.47
N LYS A 798 13.30 -12.04 -11.38
CA LYS A 798 12.36 -11.57 -10.34
C LYS A 798 12.85 -10.29 -9.67
N LYS A 799 14.14 -10.22 -9.31
CA LYS A 799 14.75 -9.01 -8.74
C LYS A 799 14.66 -7.82 -9.69
N TYR A 800 14.95 -8.03 -10.97
CA TYR A 800 14.83 -6.99 -12.00
C TYR A 800 13.39 -6.49 -12.14
N ARG A 801 12.40 -7.40 -12.21
CA ARG A 801 10.98 -7.02 -12.29
C ARG A 801 10.56 -6.11 -11.13
N VAL A 802 10.92 -6.48 -9.90
CA VAL A 802 10.59 -5.69 -8.70
C VAL A 802 11.27 -4.33 -8.73
N ALA A 803 12.56 -4.28 -9.08
CA ALA A 803 13.30 -3.03 -9.17
C ALA A 803 12.71 -2.09 -10.24
N PHE A 804 12.48 -2.61 -11.45
CA PHE A 804 11.89 -1.83 -12.54
C PHE A 804 10.51 -1.30 -12.17
N ARG A 805 9.61 -2.14 -11.61
CA ARG A 805 8.26 -1.72 -11.20
C ARG A 805 8.31 -0.60 -10.17
N LYS A 806 9.19 -0.69 -9.17
CA LYS A 806 9.37 0.37 -8.17
C LYS A 806 9.86 1.65 -8.80
N GLU A 807 10.86 1.58 -9.68
CA GLU A 807 11.41 2.76 -10.35
C GLU A 807 10.41 3.41 -11.31
N PHE A 808 9.66 2.58 -12.04
CA PHE A 808 8.56 3.02 -12.89
C PHE A 808 7.50 3.78 -12.08
N ALA A 809 7.07 3.23 -10.94
CA ALA A 809 6.07 3.86 -10.08
C ALA A 809 6.56 5.17 -9.45
N LYS A 810 7.83 5.23 -9.02
CA LYS A 810 8.46 6.48 -8.55
C LYS A 810 8.48 7.55 -9.64
N SER A 811 8.89 7.16 -10.85
CA SER A 811 8.92 8.04 -12.02
C SER A 811 7.54 8.52 -12.43
N PHE A 812 6.50 7.68 -12.30
CA PHE A 812 5.13 8.07 -12.65
C PHE A 812 4.50 9.03 -11.63
N LEU A 813 4.71 8.78 -10.33
CA LEU A 813 4.17 9.60 -9.24
C LEU A 813 5.04 10.82 -8.90
N GLU A 814 6.26 10.88 -9.45
CA GLU A 814 7.27 11.88 -9.10
C GLU A 814 7.55 11.93 -7.59
N THR A 815 7.53 10.76 -6.94
CA THR A 815 7.69 10.58 -5.49
C THR A 815 8.68 9.47 -5.16
N ASN A 816 9.44 9.64 -4.08
CA ASN A 816 10.29 8.59 -3.51
C ASN A 816 9.67 7.90 -2.29
N LYS A 817 8.45 8.27 -1.90
CA LYS A 817 7.76 7.69 -0.74
C LYS A 817 7.37 6.24 -1.00
N SER A 818 7.95 5.32 -0.23
CA SER A 818 7.70 3.87 -0.38
C SER A 818 6.23 3.50 -0.25
N GLY A 819 5.50 4.09 0.70
CA GLY A 819 4.08 3.80 0.92
C GLY A 819 3.18 4.19 -0.27
N GLU A 820 3.45 5.32 -0.93
CA GLU A 820 2.71 5.76 -2.13
C GLU A 820 3.03 4.87 -3.33
N VAL A 821 4.31 4.54 -3.52
CA VAL A 821 4.79 3.63 -4.59
C VAL A 821 4.18 2.24 -4.43
N GLU A 822 4.19 1.68 -3.22
CA GLU A 822 3.61 0.36 -2.94
C GLU A 822 2.09 0.36 -3.10
N LYS A 823 1.41 1.43 -2.63
CA LYS A 823 -0.03 1.62 -2.82
C LYS A 823 -0.40 1.68 -4.30
N LEU A 824 0.35 2.44 -5.12
CA LEU A 824 0.14 2.48 -6.57
C LEU A 824 0.32 1.10 -7.19
N LEU A 825 1.45 0.43 -6.93
CA LEU A 825 1.73 -0.89 -7.51
C LEU A 825 0.68 -1.94 -7.14
N LYS A 826 0.14 -1.87 -5.91
CA LYS A 826 -0.98 -2.72 -5.47
C LYS A 826 -2.26 -2.40 -6.27
N ASN A 827 -2.61 -1.12 -6.38
CA ASN A 827 -3.81 -0.68 -7.08
C ASN A 827 -3.77 -0.98 -8.58
N LEU A 828 -2.60 -0.82 -9.22
CA LEU A 828 -2.41 -1.07 -10.65
C LEU A 828 -2.78 -2.50 -11.07
N LYS A 829 -2.55 -3.48 -10.19
CA LYS A 829 -2.96 -4.87 -10.45
C LYS A 829 -4.48 -4.98 -10.59
N ASP A 830 -5.23 -4.40 -9.66
CA ASP A 830 -6.70 -4.42 -9.68
C ASP A 830 -7.27 -3.59 -10.84
N TYR A 831 -6.64 -2.46 -11.16
CA TYR A 831 -7.05 -1.60 -12.26
C TYR A 831 -6.83 -2.25 -13.61
N GLY A 832 -5.66 -2.88 -13.80
CA GLY A 832 -5.32 -3.62 -15.01
C GLY A 832 -6.24 -4.82 -15.23
N ASP A 833 -6.44 -5.65 -14.21
CA ASP A 833 -7.32 -6.82 -14.29
C ASP A 833 -8.76 -6.45 -14.67
N ASN A 834 -9.32 -5.42 -14.02
CA ASN A 834 -10.65 -4.93 -14.38
C ASN A 834 -10.68 -4.34 -15.79
N ALA A 835 -9.69 -3.55 -16.19
CA ALA A 835 -9.62 -3.00 -17.54
C ALA A 835 -9.58 -4.08 -18.62
N ILE A 836 -8.76 -5.13 -18.43
CA ILE A 836 -8.70 -6.28 -19.33
C ILE A 836 -10.06 -6.97 -19.42
N ARG A 837 -10.72 -7.23 -18.27
CA ARG A 837 -12.04 -7.87 -18.25
C ARG A 837 -13.07 -7.09 -19.06
N TYR A 838 -13.18 -5.78 -18.83
CA TYR A 838 -14.12 -4.92 -19.53
C TYR A 838 -13.77 -4.75 -21.01
N PHE A 839 -12.49 -4.55 -21.35
CA PHE A 839 -12.07 -4.37 -22.74
C PHE A 839 -12.19 -5.65 -23.57
N ARG A 840 -12.09 -6.84 -22.97
CA ARG A 840 -12.33 -8.12 -23.68
C ARG A 840 -13.79 -8.28 -24.11
N LEU A 841 -14.75 -7.75 -23.34
CA LEU A 841 -16.16 -7.77 -23.76
C LEU A 841 -16.40 -7.05 -25.08
N THR A 842 -15.53 -6.09 -25.45
CA THR A 842 -15.63 -5.41 -26.74
C THR A 842 -15.36 -6.31 -27.94
N ARG A 843 -14.75 -7.49 -27.72
CA ARG A 843 -14.35 -8.44 -28.76
C ARG A 843 -13.17 -7.99 -29.66
N PHE A 844 -12.52 -6.86 -29.34
CA PHE A 844 -11.32 -6.38 -30.05
C PHE A 844 -9.99 -6.76 -29.39
N LEU A 845 -10.06 -7.34 -28.19
CA LEU A 845 -8.92 -7.90 -27.47
C LEU A 845 -9.17 -9.37 -27.19
N HIS A 846 -8.13 -10.17 -27.33
CA HIS A 846 -8.15 -11.60 -27.04
C HIS A 846 -7.01 -11.95 -26.09
N ILE A 847 -7.12 -13.10 -25.43
CA ILE A 847 -6.10 -13.68 -24.58
C ILE A 847 -5.43 -14.83 -25.31
N ARG A 848 -4.09 -14.89 -25.24
CA ARG A 848 -3.30 -15.98 -25.81
C ARG A 848 -2.20 -16.48 -24.87
N GLY A 849 -1.61 -17.60 -25.25
CA GLY A 849 -0.55 -18.26 -24.50
C GLY A 849 -1.06 -18.72 -23.14
N GLY A 850 -2.17 -19.48 -23.08
CA GLY A 850 -2.67 -20.08 -21.84
C GLY A 850 -3.20 -19.09 -20.79
N GLY A 851 -3.61 -17.89 -21.19
CA GLY A 851 -4.16 -16.91 -20.26
C GLY A 851 -3.25 -15.71 -19.96
N PHE A 852 -2.00 -15.72 -20.45
CA PHE A 852 -0.97 -14.80 -19.97
C PHE A 852 -0.91 -13.45 -20.71
N TYR A 853 -1.20 -13.45 -22.01
CA TYR A 853 -1.05 -12.26 -22.86
C TYR A 853 -2.38 -11.75 -23.37
N VAL A 854 -2.53 -10.44 -23.38
CA VAL A 854 -3.63 -9.68 -24.00
C VAL A 854 -3.11 -9.12 -25.32
N ASP A 855 -3.79 -9.40 -26.42
CA ASP A 855 -3.38 -9.00 -27.75
C ASP A 855 -4.58 -8.58 -28.61
N LEU A 856 -4.31 -7.95 -29.75
CA LEU A 856 -5.36 -7.50 -30.67
C LEU A 856 -6.03 -8.70 -31.36
N GLU A 857 -7.36 -8.64 -31.55
CA GLU A 857 -8.13 -9.70 -32.19
C GLU A 857 -7.86 -9.75 -33.70
N LEU A 858 -7.12 -10.76 -34.16
CA LEU A 858 -6.71 -10.91 -35.56
C LEU A 858 -7.90 -11.06 -36.52
N ARG A 859 -9.01 -11.64 -36.06
CA ARG A 859 -10.25 -11.76 -36.88
C ARG A 859 -10.94 -10.42 -37.12
N ARG A 860 -10.54 -9.38 -36.40
CA ARG A 860 -10.98 -8.00 -36.58
C ARG A 860 -9.86 -7.14 -37.16
N ALA A 861 -8.87 -7.73 -37.84
CA ALA A 861 -7.70 -6.99 -38.34
C ALA A 861 -8.07 -5.84 -39.29
N ILE A 862 -9.11 -6.01 -40.12
CA ILE A 862 -9.58 -4.97 -41.04
C ILE A 862 -10.15 -3.79 -40.23
N GLU A 863 -11.05 -4.07 -39.28
CA GLU A 863 -11.64 -3.07 -38.40
C GLU A 863 -10.58 -2.39 -37.52
N LEU A 864 -9.70 -3.16 -36.88
CA LEU A 864 -8.59 -2.65 -36.06
C LEU A 864 -7.67 -1.74 -36.86
N LYS A 865 -7.30 -2.14 -38.09
CA LYS A 865 -6.44 -1.33 -38.96
C LYS A 865 -7.11 0.01 -39.28
N LYS A 866 -8.41 0.01 -39.58
CA LYS A 866 -9.17 1.24 -39.83
C LYS A 866 -9.31 2.07 -38.56
N LEU A 867 -9.68 1.46 -37.44
CA LEU A 867 -9.84 2.12 -36.15
C LEU A 867 -8.56 2.84 -35.72
N LEU A 868 -7.43 2.14 -35.74
CA LEU A 868 -6.13 2.68 -35.34
C LEU A 868 -5.61 3.73 -36.32
N ALA A 869 -6.03 3.70 -37.59
CA ALA A 869 -5.68 4.73 -38.57
C ALA A 869 -6.48 6.03 -38.38
N THR A 870 -7.73 5.94 -37.89
CA THR A 870 -8.64 7.10 -37.78
C THR A 870 -8.74 7.69 -36.38
N ASP A 871 -8.52 6.89 -35.33
CA ASP A 871 -8.57 7.35 -33.93
C ASP A 871 -7.23 7.09 -33.25
N ASN A 872 -6.52 8.15 -32.90
CA ASN A 872 -5.20 8.13 -32.24
C ASN A 872 -5.30 8.25 -30.71
N ALA A 873 -6.48 7.96 -30.13
CA ALA A 873 -6.82 8.08 -28.72
C ALA A 873 -6.95 9.52 -28.20
N VAL A 874 -7.04 10.53 -29.08
CA VAL A 874 -7.27 11.93 -28.68
C VAL A 874 -8.69 12.09 -28.12
N PRO A 875 -8.86 12.69 -26.93
CA PRO A 875 -10.16 13.10 -26.41
C PRO A 875 -10.84 14.14 -27.32
N LEU A 876 -12.16 14.05 -27.48
CA LEU A 876 -12.93 15.07 -28.19
C LEU A 876 -13.26 16.24 -27.27
N ALA A 877 -13.29 17.46 -27.82
CA ALA A 877 -13.72 18.65 -27.08
C ALA A 877 -15.24 18.80 -27.13
N PHE A 878 -15.85 19.13 -25.99
CA PHE A 878 -17.30 19.36 -25.86
C PHE A 878 -17.54 20.72 -25.22
N LYS A 879 -18.61 21.43 -25.61
CA LYS A 879 -18.90 22.76 -25.05
C LYS A 879 -19.36 22.70 -23.59
N ASN A 880 -20.02 21.61 -23.21
CA ASN A 880 -20.52 21.39 -21.86
C ASN A 880 -20.66 19.89 -21.56
N THR A 881 -20.90 19.57 -20.29
CA THR A 881 -21.08 18.20 -19.80
C THR A 881 -22.25 17.48 -20.48
N ASP A 882 -23.35 18.17 -20.77
CA ASP A 882 -24.57 17.52 -21.26
C ASP A 882 -24.38 17.05 -22.72
N GLN A 883 -23.71 17.84 -23.57
CA GLN A 883 -23.30 17.41 -24.92
C GLN A 883 -22.42 16.16 -24.89
N TYR A 884 -21.50 16.06 -23.93
CA TYR A 884 -20.69 14.86 -23.77
C TYR A 884 -21.53 13.65 -23.37
N ILE A 885 -22.49 13.83 -22.46
CA ILE A 885 -23.38 12.74 -22.03
C ILE A 885 -24.29 12.29 -23.18
N GLU A 886 -24.84 13.21 -23.96
CA GLU A 886 -25.62 12.90 -25.17
C GLU A 886 -24.79 12.09 -26.17
N TYR A 887 -23.55 12.52 -26.43
CA TYR A 887 -22.61 11.75 -27.25
C TYR A 887 -22.34 10.36 -26.67
N LEU A 888 -22.08 10.27 -25.36
CA LEU A 888 -21.82 9.00 -24.68
C LEU A 888 -23.03 8.04 -24.71
N ALA A 889 -24.26 8.58 -24.71
CA ALA A 889 -25.51 7.84 -24.78
C ALA A 889 -25.96 7.41 -26.19
N ASP A 890 -25.40 8.00 -27.25
CA ASP A 890 -25.83 7.71 -28.62
C ASP A 890 -25.22 6.40 -29.15
N LEU A 891 -26.07 5.42 -29.46
CA LEU A 891 -25.68 4.13 -30.03
C LEU A 891 -25.18 4.22 -31.48
N LYS A 892 -25.50 5.30 -32.18
CA LYS A 892 -25.09 5.52 -33.58
C LYS A 892 -23.76 6.26 -33.69
N GLN A 893 -23.15 6.62 -32.55
CA GLN A 893 -21.89 7.34 -32.47
C GLN A 893 -20.82 6.54 -31.70
N PRO A 894 -19.54 6.62 -32.11
CA PRO A 894 -19.08 7.27 -33.34
C PRO A 894 -19.47 6.45 -34.58
N ILE A 895 -19.59 7.12 -35.73
CA ILE A 895 -19.70 6.42 -37.02
C ILE A 895 -18.43 5.58 -37.21
N LEU A 896 -18.57 4.28 -37.40
CA LEU A 896 -17.44 3.38 -37.45
C LEU A 896 -16.74 3.49 -38.82
N PRO A 897 -15.41 3.58 -38.88
CA PRO A 897 -14.69 3.88 -40.12
C PRO A 897 -14.73 2.75 -41.17
N TRP A 898 -15.24 1.57 -40.82
CA TRP A 898 -15.44 0.43 -41.72
C TRP A 898 -16.90 0.23 -42.14
N GLU A 899 -17.85 1.07 -41.73
CA GLU A 899 -19.27 0.95 -42.14
C GLU A 899 -19.54 1.47 -43.57
N THR A 900 -18.52 1.51 -44.42
CA THR A 900 -18.67 1.73 -45.86
C THR A 900 -18.91 0.39 -46.55
N LYS A 901 -19.64 0.41 -47.69
CA LYS A 901 -19.90 -0.81 -48.47
C LYS A 901 -18.60 -1.56 -48.79
N GLU A 902 -17.58 -0.86 -49.29
CA GLU A 902 -16.28 -1.44 -49.67
C GLU A 902 -15.58 -2.16 -48.49
N GLU A 903 -15.59 -1.57 -47.29
CA GLU A 903 -14.92 -2.19 -46.14
C GLU A 903 -15.72 -3.34 -45.54
N LEU A 904 -17.06 -3.24 -45.53
CA LEU A 904 -17.92 -4.35 -45.14
C LEU A 904 -17.78 -5.54 -46.10
N GLU A 905 -17.66 -5.32 -47.41
CA GLU A 905 -17.37 -6.38 -48.38
C GLU A 905 -16.04 -7.06 -48.07
N LYS A 906 -14.97 -6.31 -47.77
CA LYS A 906 -13.68 -6.88 -47.36
C LYS A 906 -13.79 -7.74 -46.10
N ILE A 907 -14.54 -7.27 -45.09
CA ILE A 907 -14.77 -8.00 -43.84
C ILE A 907 -15.55 -9.29 -44.13
N ALA A 908 -16.64 -9.19 -44.89
CA ALA A 908 -17.47 -10.33 -45.28
C ALA A 908 -16.63 -11.36 -46.04
N ILE A 909 -15.88 -10.97 -47.08
CA ILE A 909 -15.01 -11.86 -47.87
C ILE A 909 -13.95 -12.52 -46.98
N SER A 910 -13.33 -11.75 -46.07
CA SER A 910 -12.31 -12.30 -45.16
C SER A 910 -12.90 -13.35 -44.22
N LEU A 911 -14.09 -13.09 -43.66
CA LEU A 911 -14.77 -14.02 -42.75
C LEU A 911 -15.33 -15.23 -43.49
N ASP A 912 -15.88 -15.03 -44.69
CA ASP A 912 -16.40 -16.10 -45.54
C ASP A 912 -15.28 -17.10 -45.87
N ASN A 913 -14.12 -16.60 -46.33
CA ASN A 913 -12.93 -17.42 -46.56
C ASN A 913 -12.42 -18.10 -45.28
N ASP A 914 -12.39 -17.41 -44.13
CA ASP A 914 -12.00 -18.02 -42.85
C ASP A 914 -12.94 -19.17 -42.47
N VAL A 915 -14.26 -18.95 -42.56
CA VAL A 915 -15.28 -19.97 -42.30
C VAL A 915 -15.13 -21.15 -43.25
N GLN A 916 -15.00 -20.92 -44.56
CA GLN A 916 -14.84 -22.00 -45.53
C GLN A 916 -13.56 -22.82 -45.30
N ASN A 917 -12.42 -22.15 -45.05
CA ASN A 917 -11.17 -22.83 -44.72
C ASN A 917 -11.32 -23.65 -43.44
N TYR A 918 -12.02 -23.11 -42.45
CA TYR A 918 -12.22 -23.79 -41.17
C TYR A 918 -13.16 -25.00 -41.28
N ILE A 919 -14.21 -24.92 -42.11
CA ILE A 919 -15.04 -26.08 -42.47
C ILE A 919 -14.16 -27.16 -43.08
N LYS A 920 -13.34 -26.81 -44.08
CA LYS A 920 -12.46 -27.77 -44.77
C LYS A 920 -11.49 -28.46 -43.80
N ASP A 921 -10.94 -27.71 -42.84
CA ASP A 921 -10.07 -28.26 -41.79
C ASP A 921 -10.81 -29.23 -40.87
N LEU A 922 -12.10 -28.97 -40.60
CA LEU A 922 -12.96 -29.81 -39.77
C LEU A 922 -13.52 -31.03 -40.50
N GLU A 923 -13.75 -30.98 -41.81
CA GLU A 923 -14.26 -32.11 -42.61
C GLU A 923 -13.34 -33.34 -42.52
N SER A 924 -12.05 -33.12 -42.27
CA SER A 924 -11.09 -34.19 -42.04
C SER A 924 -11.16 -34.83 -40.64
N LYS A 925 -11.86 -34.21 -39.70
CA LYS A 925 -11.86 -34.56 -38.26
C LYS A 925 -13.26 -34.86 -37.68
N ALA A 926 -14.33 -34.43 -38.35
CA ALA A 926 -15.69 -34.43 -37.85
C ALA A 926 -16.64 -35.20 -38.77
N GLU A 927 -17.49 -36.08 -38.22
CA GLU A 927 -18.47 -36.83 -39.02
C GLU A 927 -19.66 -35.97 -39.51
N LYS A 928 -19.93 -34.82 -38.87
CA LYS A 928 -21.07 -33.96 -39.24
C LYS A 928 -20.81 -32.49 -38.89
N ILE A 929 -20.83 -31.63 -39.91
CA ILE A 929 -20.71 -30.17 -39.77
C ILE A 929 -22.12 -29.55 -39.95
N PRO A 930 -22.54 -28.58 -39.11
CA PRO A 930 -23.83 -27.92 -39.28
C PRO A 930 -23.91 -27.20 -40.64
N ALA A 931 -25.07 -27.18 -41.28
CA ALA A 931 -25.20 -26.48 -42.57
C ALA A 931 -25.22 -24.95 -42.39
N PHE A 932 -24.63 -24.22 -43.34
CA PHE A 932 -24.69 -22.76 -43.43
C PHE A 932 -24.90 -22.32 -44.88
N VAL A 933 -25.70 -21.27 -45.08
CA VAL A 933 -26.03 -20.74 -46.40
C VAL A 933 -25.17 -19.52 -46.66
N PHE A 934 -24.17 -19.67 -47.54
CA PHE A 934 -23.33 -18.56 -47.98
C PHE A 934 -24.09 -17.66 -48.96
N GLN A 935 -23.88 -16.35 -48.84
CA GLN A 935 -24.56 -15.33 -49.65
C GLN A 935 -23.61 -14.71 -50.67
N GLU A 936 -24.14 -14.24 -51.80
CA GLU A 936 -23.37 -13.49 -52.80
C GLU A 936 -23.11 -12.05 -52.32
N ILE A 937 -21.90 -11.81 -51.80
CA ILE A 937 -21.51 -10.59 -51.07
C ILE A 937 -21.73 -9.32 -51.91
N GLU A 938 -21.42 -9.33 -53.21
CA GLU A 938 -21.49 -8.15 -54.08
C GLU A 938 -22.94 -7.65 -54.29
N LYS A 939 -23.93 -8.55 -54.13
CA LYS A 939 -25.36 -8.25 -54.27
C LYS A 939 -25.97 -7.66 -53.00
N LEU A 940 -25.25 -7.67 -51.88
CA LEU A 940 -25.74 -7.16 -50.60
C LEU A 940 -25.55 -5.64 -50.51
N ASP A 941 -26.53 -4.98 -49.90
CA ASP A 941 -26.41 -3.59 -49.45
C ASP A 941 -25.72 -3.52 -48.07
N THR A 942 -25.43 -2.31 -47.60
CA THR A 942 -24.70 -2.08 -46.34
C THR A 942 -25.36 -2.74 -45.12
N GLU A 943 -26.69 -2.72 -45.01
CA GLU A 943 -27.38 -3.28 -43.84
C GLU A 943 -27.44 -4.81 -43.91
N LYS A 944 -27.65 -5.38 -45.11
CA LYS A 944 -27.56 -6.82 -45.32
C LYS A 944 -26.15 -7.36 -45.11
N LEU A 945 -25.11 -6.62 -45.50
CA LEU A 945 -23.71 -6.98 -45.23
C LEU A 945 -23.43 -7.06 -43.72
N LYS A 946 -23.90 -6.10 -42.94
CA LYS A 946 -23.75 -6.12 -41.47
C LYS A 946 -24.40 -7.36 -40.86
N LEU A 947 -25.62 -7.68 -41.28
CA LEU A 947 -26.33 -8.89 -40.82
C LEU A 947 -25.56 -10.16 -41.20
N TYR A 948 -25.12 -10.27 -42.46
CA TYR A 948 -24.37 -11.43 -42.94
C TYR A 948 -23.03 -11.61 -42.22
N ILE A 949 -22.31 -10.53 -41.90
CA ILE A 949 -21.08 -10.57 -41.10
C ILE A 949 -21.34 -11.15 -39.70
N GLU A 950 -22.44 -10.76 -39.06
CA GLU A 950 -22.81 -11.30 -37.74
C GLU A 950 -23.25 -12.77 -37.83
N GLU A 951 -23.96 -13.17 -38.88
CA GLU A 951 -24.29 -14.58 -39.17
C GLU A 951 -23.03 -15.43 -39.35
N LEU A 952 -22.07 -14.97 -40.16
CA LEU A 952 -20.77 -15.62 -40.37
C LEU A 952 -20.01 -15.77 -39.05
N ARG A 953 -19.97 -14.72 -38.21
CA ARG A 953 -19.33 -14.76 -36.88
C ARG A 953 -20.00 -15.77 -35.95
N ALA A 954 -21.34 -15.77 -35.91
CA ALA A 954 -22.09 -16.69 -35.08
C ALA A 954 -21.85 -18.14 -35.51
N TYR A 955 -21.87 -18.40 -36.81
CA TYR A 955 -21.60 -19.72 -37.36
C TYR A 955 -20.14 -20.16 -37.14
N ARG A 956 -19.18 -19.25 -37.30
CA ARG A 956 -17.76 -19.51 -37.00
C ARG A 956 -17.52 -19.94 -35.56
N ARG A 957 -18.24 -19.34 -34.59
CA ARG A 957 -18.19 -19.73 -33.17
C ARG A 957 -18.69 -21.17 -32.98
N LYS A 958 -19.82 -21.53 -33.61
CA LYS A 958 -20.33 -22.92 -33.58
C LYS A 958 -19.31 -23.92 -34.13
N LEU A 959 -18.60 -23.57 -35.21
CA LEU A 959 -17.53 -24.41 -35.74
C LEU A 959 -16.35 -24.52 -34.76
N GLN A 960 -16.00 -23.45 -34.05
CA GLN A 960 -14.94 -23.46 -33.05
C GLN A 960 -15.30 -24.34 -31.84
N GLU A 961 -16.56 -24.33 -31.40
CA GLU A 961 -17.07 -25.21 -30.36
C GLU A 961 -16.94 -26.69 -30.77
N LEU A 962 -17.29 -27.01 -32.02
CA LEU A 962 -17.06 -28.34 -32.59
C LEU A 962 -15.58 -28.71 -32.61
N GLU A 963 -14.70 -27.81 -33.03
CA GLU A 963 -13.25 -28.06 -33.01
C GLU A 963 -12.74 -28.35 -31.59
N ILE A 964 -13.19 -27.58 -30.60
CA ILE A 964 -12.84 -27.79 -29.19
C ILE A 964 -13.30 -29.17 -28.75
N HIS A 965 -14.53 -29.56 -29.07
CA HIS A 965 -15.06 -30.88 -28.76
C HIS A 965 -14.15 -31.99 -29.31
N PHE A 966 -13.77 -31.93 -30.59
CA PHE A 966 -12.88 -32.93 -31.20
C PHE A 966 -11.46 -32.90 -30.61
N LYS A 967 -10.84 -31.72 -30.44
CA LYS A 967 -9.50 -31.59 -29.86
C LYS A 967 -9.45 -32.08 -28.41
N SER A 968 -10.50 -31.84 -27.64
CA SER A 968 -10.59 -32.31 -26.24
C SER A 968 -10.58 -33.83 -26.15
N GLN A 969 -10.93 -34.53 -27.23
CA GLN A 969 -10.90 -35.99 -27.28
C GLN A 969 -9.50 -36.59 -27.48
N ASP A 970 -8.48 -35.81 -27.83
CA ASP A 970 -7.11 -36.29 -28.01
C ASP A 970 -6.49 -36.77 -26.69
N THR A 971 -5.76 -37.89 -26.73
CA THR A 971 -5.12 -38.47 -25.53
C THR A 971 -4.11 -37.51 -24.88
N SER A 972 -3.42 -36.69 -25.68
CA SER A 972 -2.51 -35.64 -25.18
C SER A 972 -3.27 -34.54 -24.43
N LYS A 973 -4.42 -34.11 -24.94
CA LYS A 973 -5.27 -33.09 -24.29
C LYS A 973 -5.90 -33.58 -23.01
N ILE A 974 -6.37 -34.83 -22.99
CA ILE A 974 -6.89 -35.45 -21.76
C ILE A 974 -5.80 -35.47 -20.67
N GLN A 975 -4.56 -35.81 -21.03
CA GLN A 975 -3.44 -35.75 -20.09
C GLN A 975 -3.16 -34.31 -19.60
N GLU A 976 -3.18 -33.31 -20.49
CA GLU A 976 -3.04 -31.90 -20.10
C GLU A 976 -4.13 -31.47 -19.09
N TYR A 977 -5.38 -31.90 -19.28
CA TYR A 977 -6.48 -31.58 -18.37
C TYR A 977 -6.31 -32.24 -17.00
N ILE A 978 -5.87 -33.51 -16.97
CA ILE A 978 -5.53 -34.24 -15.75
C ILE A 978 -4.45 -33.47 -14.97
N ASP A 979 -3.37 -33.07 -15.65
CA ASP A 979 -2.25 -32.38 -15.01
C ASP A 979 -2.64 -30.99 -14.52
N ALA A 980 -3.48 -30.27 -15.29
CA ALA A 980 -4.01 -28.97 -14.88
C ALA A 980 -4.92 -29.08 -13.65
N LEU A 981 -5.84 -30.06 -13.63
CA LEU A 981 -6.72 -30.30 -12.48
C LEU A 981 -5.93 -30.72 -11.23
N LYS A 982 -4.89 -31.56 -11.36
CA LYS A 982 -3.98 -31.90 -10.25
C LYS A 982 -3.30 -30.68 -9.65
N ASN A 983 -2.99 -29.68 -10.47
CA ASN A 983 -2.27 -28.48 -10.07
C ASN A 983 -3.17 -27.24 -9.89
N ILE A 984 -4.49 -27.40 -9.87
CA ILE A 984 -5.43 -26.26 -9.89
C ILE A 984 -5.24 -25.28 -8.72
N HIS A 985 -4.77 -25.77 -7.56
CA HIS A 985 -4.48 -24.93 -6.40
C HIS A 985 -3.27 -23.99 -6.60
N GLN A 986 -2.39 -24.31 -7.55
CA GLN A 986 -1.18 -23.55 -7.88
C GLN A 986 -1.39 -22.56 -9.04
N SER A 987 -2.57 -22.55 -9.65
CA SER A 987 -2.81 -21.68 -10.79
C SER A 987 -2.75 -20.19 -10.42
N GLU A 988 -2.20 -19.41 -11.36
CA GLU A 988 -2.17 -17.95 -11.32
C GLU A 988 -3.50 -17.31 -11.75
N ASN A 989 -4.38 -18.05 -12.42
CA ASN A 989 -5.72 -17.58 -12.79
C ASN A 989 -6.69 -17.70 -11.59
N LYS A 990 -7.87 -17.06 -11.69
CA LYS A 990 -8.92 -17.21 -10.67
C LYS A 990 -9.41 -18.67 -10.71
N LYS A 991 -9.06 -19.45 -9.69
CA LYS A 991 -9.26 -20.90 -9.59
C LYS A 991 -10.68 -21.37 -9.91
N SER A 992 -11.70 -20.60 -9.53
CA SER A 992 -13.10 -20.91 -9.85
C SER A 992 -13.36 -20.91 -11.36
N ILE A 993 -12.93 -19.86 -12.06
CA ILE A 993 -13.07 -19.72 -13.52
C ILE A 993 -12.33 -20.85 -14.24
N GLU A 994 -11.15 -21.20 -13.73
CA GLU A 994 -10.36 -22.26 -14.32
C GLU A 994 -10.94 -23.65 -14.07
N LEU A 995 -11.53 -23.89 -12.90
CA LEU A 995 -12.24 -25.14 -12.63
C LEU A 995 -13.44 -25.31 -13.56
N GLU A 996 -14.24 -24.26 -13.77
CA GLU A 996 -15.36 -24.27 -14.73
C GLU A 996 -14.87 -24.60 -16.14
N LYS A 997 -13.81 -23.91 -16.61
CA LYS A 997 -13.21 -24.16 -17.91
C LYS A 997 -12.69 -25.59 -18.06
N LEU A 998 -11.88 -26.05 -17.11
CA LEU A 998 -11.28 -27.39 -17.16
C LEU A 998 -12.36 -28.47 -17.09
N SER A 999 -13.43 -28.24 -16.33
CA SER A 999 -14.57 -29.16 -16.25
C SER A 999 -15.33 -29.20 -17.58
N ALA A 1000 -15.56 -28.06 -18.24
CA ALA A 1000 -16.16 -28.02 -19.57
C ALA A 1000 -15.31 -28.73 -20.63
N LEU A 1001 -13.98 -28.55 -20.61
CA LEU A 1001 -13.06 -29.25 -21.50
C LEU A 1001 -12.99 -30.76 -21.22
N ALA A 1002 -12.98 -31.14 -19.94
CA ALA A 1002 -13.02 -32.53 -19.51
C ALA A 1002 -14.33 -33.22 -19.90
N LEU A 1003 -15.46 -32.52 -19.78
CA LEU A 1003 -16.77 -33.01 -20.24
C LEU A 1003 -16.82 -33.13 -21.77
N ASN A 1004 -16.23 -32.19 -22.51
CA ASN A 1004 -16.07 -32.32 -23.96
C ASN A 1004 -15.19 -33.54 -24.35
N ALA A 1005 -14.19 -33.88 -23.53
CA ALA A 1005 -13.37 -35.06 -23.76
C ALA A 1005 -14.13 -36.39 -23.53
N LEU A 1006 -15.15 -36.35 -22.67
CA LEU A 1006 -15.76 -37.49 -21.99
C LEU A 1006 -16.96 -38.13 -22.70
N ASN A 1007 -17.18 -38.03 -24.01
CA ASN A 1007 -18.41 -38.59 -24.60
C ASN A 1007 -18.52 -38.41 -26.13
N ASP A 1008 -19.69 -38.81 -26.59
CA ASP A 1008 -20.48 -38.43 -27.77
C ASP A 1008 -21.62 -37.46 -27.40
N ALA A 1009 -21.36 -36.43 -26.58
CA ALA A 1009 -22.37 -35.42 -26.25
C ALA A 1009 -22.86 -34.69 -27.50
N LEU A 1010 -24.14 -34.32 -27.52
CA LEU A 1010 -24.71 -33.48 -28.56
C LEU A 1010 -24.21 -32.05 -28.42
N GLU A 1011 -24.11 -31.55 -27.19
CA GLU A 1011 -23.63 -30.21 -26.88
C GLU A 1011 -23.14 -30.15 -25.41
N ILE A 1012 -22.00 -29.47 -25.18
CA ILE A 1012 -21.52 -29.09 -23.85
C ILE A 1012 -21.44 -27.57 -23.83
N LYS A 1013 -22.33 -26.94 -23.07
CA LYS A 1013 -22.61 -25.50 -23.11
C LYS A 1013 -22.24 -24.86 -21.76
N PRO A 1014 -21.03 -24.30 -21.63
CA PRO A 1014 -20.67 -23.52 -20.46
C PRO A 1014 -21.45 -22.19 -20.41
N ASN A 1015 -21.89 -21.77 -19.23
CA ASN A 1015 -22.65 -20.53 -19.03
C ASN A 1015 -21.78 -19.32 -18.63
N TYR A 1016 -20.46 -19.50 -18.47
CA TYR A 1016 -19.55 -18.38 -18.24
C TYR A 1016 -19.43 -17.45 -19.46
N PRO A 1017 -19.27 -16.13 -19.26
CA PRO A 1017 -19.08 -15.20 -20.37
C PRO A 1017 -17.70 -15.38 -21.00
N VAL A 1018 -17.65 -15.55 -22.32
CA VAL A 1018 -16.40 -15.73 -23.09
C VAL A 1018 -16.02 -14.50 -23.91
N GLY A 1019 -14.72 -14.32 -24.15
CA GLY A 1019 -14.23 -13.43 -25.20
C GLY A 1019 -14.34 -14.07 -26.59
N ASP A 1020 -13.96 -13.34 -27.65
CA ASP A 1020 -13.93 -13.90 -29.02
C ASP A 1020 -12.95 -15.10 -29.12
N ASP A 1021 -11.94 -15.17 -28.25
CA ASP A 1021 -11.02 -16.31 -28.08
C ASP A 1021 -11.68 -17.58 -27.51
N ASN A 1022 -12.94 -17.52 -27.11
CA ASN A 1022 -13.64 -18.55 -26.36
C ASN A 1022 -13.03 -18.82 -24.96
N GLU A 1023 -12.23 -17.89 -24.44
CA GLU A 1023 -11.67 -17.97 -23.10
C GLU A 1023 -12.61 -17.28 -22.11
N PRO A 1024 -12.90 -17.88 -20.94
CA PRO A 1024 -13.75 -17.27 -19.93
C PRO A 1024 -13.24 -15.88 -19.49
N THR A 1025 -14.17 -14.97 -19.25
CA THR A 1025 -13.92 -13.62 -18.70
C THR A 1025 -14.37 -13.51 -17.24
N PHE A 1026 -15.33 -14.36 -16.84
CA PHE A 1026 -15.88 -14.47 -15.50
C PHE A 1026 -16.41 -15.90 -15.25
N THR A 1027 -16.95 -16.15 -14.06
CA THR A 1027 -17.69 -17.39 -13.75
C THR A 1027 -19.11 -17.30 -14.32
N ALA A 1028 -19.83 -18.42 -14.39
CA ALA A 1028 -21.24 -18.43 -14.77
C ALA A 1028 -22.11 -17.51 -13.88
N PRO A 1029 -23.21 -16.95 -14.42
CA PRO A 1029 -24.19 -16.21 -13.64
C PRO A 1029 -24.84 -17.07 -12.55
N ALA A 1030 -25.06 -16.52 -11.35
CA ALA A 1030 -25.55 -17.27 -10.18
C ALA A 1030 -26.99 -17.85 -10.31
N ASN A 1031 -27.71 -17.52 -11.38
CA ASN A 1031 -29.04 -18.02 -11.69
C ASN A 1031 -29.05 -19.08 -12.80
N LYS A 1032 -27.87 -19.59 -13.18
CA LYS A 1032 -27.71 -20.64 -14.18
C LYS A 1032 -26.72 -21.68 -13.64
N PRO A 1033 -26.85 -22.95 -14.05
CA PRO A 1033 -25.80 -23.93 -13.78
C PRO A 1033 -24.49 -23.53 -14.47
N ASP A 1034 -23.34 -23.93 -13.94
CA ASP A 1034 -22.05 -23.60 -14.54
C ASP A 1034 -21.93 -24.12 -15.98
N ILE A 1035 -22.37 -25.36 -16.21
CA ILE A 1035 -22.31 -26.03 -17.51
C ILE A 1035 -23.59 -26.85 -17.74
N GLU A 1036 -24.20 -26.71 -18.92
CA GLU A 1036 -25.30 -27.53 -19.41
C GLU A 1036 -24.77 -28.59 -20.39
N CYS A 1037 -25.12 -29.85 -20.19
CA CYS A 1037 -24.65 -30.98 -20.99
C CYS A 1037 -25.84 -31.72 -21.61
N PHE A 1038 -25.84 -31.86 -22.92
CA PHE A 1038 -26.90 -32.51 -23.69
C PHE A 1038 -26.39 -33.80 -24.30
N TYR A 1039 -27.00 -34.94 -23.95
CA TYR A 1039 -26.65 -36.26 -24.50
C TYR A 1039 -27.84 -36.88 -25.21
N GLU A 1040 -27.63 -37.96 -25.96
CA GLU A 1040 -28.72 -38.65 -26.66
C GLU A 1040 -29.74 -39.25 -25.67
N LYS A 1041 -29.29 -39.93 -24.61
CA LYS A 1041 -30.16 -40.63 -23.63
C LYS A 1041 -30.59 -39.82 -22.41
N PHE A 1042 -29.82 -38.81 -22.00
CA PHE A 1042 -30.06 -38.03 -20.79
C PHE A 1042 -29.54 -36.60 -20.94
N ASN A 1043 -29.94 -35.69 -20.06
CA ASN A 1043 -29.30 -34.38 -19.95
C ASN A 1043 -28.63 -34.27 -18.57
N SER A 1044 -27.62 -33.42 -18.44
CA SER A 1044 -26.96 -33.17 -17.16
C SER A 1044 -26.60 -31.71 -17.02
N VAL A 1045 -26.67 -31.20 -15.79
CA VAL A 1045 -25.90 -30.01 -15.43
C VAL A 1045 -24.58 -30.45 -14.79
N CYS A 1046 -23.56 -29.60 -14.86
CA CYS A 1046 -22.33 -29.77 -14.09
C CYS A 1046 -22.09 -28.48 -13.31
N GLU A 1047 -21.92 -28.62 -12.00
CA GLU A 1047 -21.75 -27.55 -11.03
C GLU A 1047 -20.41 -27.74 -10.33
N VAL A 1048 -19.61 -26.67 -10.26
CA VAL A 1048 -18.24 -26.77 -9.78
C VAL A 1048 -17.92 -25.69 -8.77
N THR A 1049 -17.17 -26.04 -7.72
CA THR A 1049 -16.85 -25.08 -6.67
C THR A 1049 -15.45 -25.31 -6.12
N MET A 1050 -14.78 -24.22 -5.73
CA MET A 1050 -13.51 -24.29 -5.00
C MET A 1050 -13.70 -24.26 -3.47
N LEU A 1051 -14.95 -24.16 -2.99
CA LEU A 1051 -15.28 -24.14 -1.57
C LEU A 1051 -15.12 -25.54 -0.96
N THR A 1052 -14.66 -25.63 0.28
CA THR A 1052 -14.40 -26.92 0.96
C THR A 1052 -14.93 -27.00 2.39
N ASP A 1053 -15.36 -25.88 2.95
CA ASP A 1053 -15.89 -25.78 4.31
C ASP A 1053 -17.41 -25.59 4.28
N ARG A 1054 -18.02 -25.20 5.41
CA ARG A 1054 -19.47 -25.00 5.53
C ARG A 1054 -20.03 -23.98 4.53
N SER A 1055 -19.20 -23.09 4.00
CA SER A 1055 -19.60 -22.19 2.91
C SER A 1055 -19.98 -22.95 1.64
N GLN A 1056 -19.46 -24.16 1.40
CA GLN A 1056 -19.89 -25.01 0.29
C GLN A 1056 -21.36 -25.38 0.42
N TRP A 1057 -21.79 -25.83 1.61
CA TRP A 1057 -23.20 -26.16 1.83
C TRP A 1057 -24.10 -24.94 1.65
N TYR A 1058 -23.66 -23.81 2.23
CA TYR A 1058 -24.42 -22.57 2.20
C TYR A 1058 -24.56 -21.97 0.79
N ASN A 1059 -23.49 -21.98 -0.02
CA ASN A 1059 -23.51 -21.38 -1.36
C ASN A 1059 -23.93 -22.35 -2.46
N GLU A 1060 -23.74 -23.66 -2.28
CA GLU A 1060 -23.96 -24.65 -3.35
C GLU A 1060 -25.13 -25.60 -3.05
N GLY A 1061 -25.44 -25.87 -1.78
CA GLY A 1061 -26.42 -26.91 -1.41
C GLY A 1061 -27.78 -26.70 -2.07
N GLN A 1062 -28.43 -25.58 -1.81
CA GLN A 1062 -29.73 -25.25 -2.40
C GLN A 1062 -29.65 -24.76 -3.85
N PRO A 1063 -28.68 -23.87 -4.23
CA PRO A 1063 -28.59 -23.39 -5.60
C PRO A 1063 -28.40 -24.50 -6.63
N VAL A 1064 -27.55 -25.49 -6.36
CA VAL A 1064 -27.39 -26.67 -7.23
C VAL A 1064 -28.73 -27.39 -7.40
N MET A 1065 -29.39 -27.76 -6.30
CA MET A 1065 -30.70 -28.43 -6.35
C MET A 1065 -31.74 -27.64 -7.16
N ARG A 1066 -31.73 -26.30 -7.06
CA ARG A 1066 -32.60 -25.43 -7.85
C ARG A 1066 -32.26 -25.49 -9.34
N HIS A 1067 -30.98 -25.33 -9.71
CA HIS A 1067 -30.58 -25.37 -11.11
C HIS A 1067 -30.88 -26.72 -11.76
N VAL A 1068 -30.68 -27.84 -11.05
CA VAL A 1068 -31.07 -29.18 -11.53
C VAL A 1068 -32.57 -29.22 -11.85
N ARG A 1069 -33.40 -28.69 -10.95
CA ARG A 1069 -34.86 -28.69 -11.11
C ARG A 1069 -35.32 -27.81 -12.27
N GLU A 1070 -34.82 -26.57 -12.34
CA GLU A 1070 -35.16 -25.62 -13.42
C GLU A 1070 -34.70 -26.16 -14.78
N PHE A 1071 -33.54 -26.80 -14.84
CA PHE A 1071 -33.05 -27.44 -16.05
C PHE A 1071 -33.88 -28.66 -16.46
N GLU A 1072 -34.33 -29.48 -15.50
CA GLU A 1072 -35.26 -30.60 -15.75
C GLU A 1072 -36.64 -30.12 -16.23
N GLU A 1073 -37.17 -29.03 -15.68
CA GLU A 1073 -38.44 -28.44 -16.09
C GLU A 1073 -38.38 -27.84 -17.51
N THR A 1074 -37.24 -27.24 -17.87
CA THR A 1074 -37.02 -26.67 -19.21
C THR A 1074 -36.71 -27.72 -20.29
N HIS A 1075 -36.25 -28.91 -19.90
CA HIS A 1075 -35.84 -30.00 -20.80
C HIS A 1075 -36.47 -31.35 -20.40
N ALA A 1076 -37.79 -31.37 -20.23
CA ALA A 1076 -38.54 -32.50 -19.67
C ALA A 1076 -38.54 -33.79 -20.52
N GLU A 1077 -38.06 -33.72 -21.76
CA GLU A 1077 -37.97 -34.86 -22.69
C GLU A 1077 -36.99 -35.96 -22.27
N LYS A 1078 -36.01 -35.65 -21.40
CA LYS A 1078 -34.97 -36.60 -20.97
C LYS A 1078 -34.78 -36.54 -19.46
N SER A 1079 -34.26 -37.63 -18.88
CA SER A 1079 -33.87 -37.63 -17.46
C SER A 1079 -32.70 -36.66 -17.24
N THR A 1080 -32.82 -35.82 -16.21
CA THR A 1080 -31.78 -34.86 -15.84
C THR A 1080 -30.95 -35.37 -14.68
N TYR A 1081 -29.63 -35.23 -14.83
CA TYR A 1081 -28.61 -35.53 -13.82
C TYR A 1081 -27.85 -34.25 -13.45
N CYS A 1082 -27.07 -34.34 -12.37
CA CYS A 1082 -26.14 -33.29 -11.97
C CYS A 1082 -24.82 -33.90 -11.58
N LEU A 1083 -23.73 -33.42 -12.19
CA LEU A 1083 -22.38 -33.70 -11.74
C LEU A 1083 -21.91 -32.55 -10.86
N PHE A 1084 -21.67 -32.80 -9.56
CA PHE A 1084 -21.14 -31.78 -8.66
C PHE A 1084 -19.66 -32.04 -8.38
N ILE A 1085 -18.78 -31.06 -8.62
CA ILE A 1085 -17.32 -31.21 -8.52
C ILE A 1085 -16.74 -30.20 -7.52
N ALA A 1086 -16.01 -30.69 -6.51
CA ALA A 1086 -15.31 -29.83 -5.55
C ALA A 1086 -13.94 -30.40 -5.12
N PRO A 1087 -12.97 -29.61 -4.60
CA PRO A 1087 -11.73 -30.16 -4.07
C PRO A 1087 -11.97 -31.18 -2.96
N ARG A 1088 -12.96 -30.90 -2.10
CA ARG A 1088 -13.46 -31.77 -1.04
C ARG A 1088 -14.95 -31.57 -0.89
N LEU A 1089 -15.70 -32.65 -0.70
CA LEU A 1089 -17.12 -32.62 -0.41
C LEU A 1089 -17.33 -32.35 1.09
N HIS A 1090 -18.06 -31.30 1.43
CA HIS A 1090 -18.45 -30.98 2.80
C HIS A 1090 -19.65 -31.83 3.21
N GLN A 1091 -19.65 -32.30 4.46
CA GLN A 1091 -20.66 -33.22 4.97
C GLN A 1091 -22.10 -32.68 4.83
N ASP A 1092 -22.36 -31.44 5.26
CA ASP A 1092 -23.70 -30.82 5.16
C ASP A 1092 -24.20 -30.71 3.70
N THR A 1093 -23.29 -30.46 2.75
CA THR A 1093 -23.63 -30.41 1.31
C THR A 1093 -24.06 -31.78 0.81
N VAL A 1094 -23.29 -32.81 1.18
CA VAL A 1094 -23.57 -34.20 0.83
C VAL A 1094 -24.90 -34.65 1.45
N GLU A 1095 -25.15 -34.34 2.72
CA GLU A 1095 -26.41 -34.66 3.40
C GLU A 1095 -27.59 -34.05 2.65
N THR A 1096 -27.45 -32.78 2.25
CA THR A 1096 -28.46 -32.05 1.46
C THR A 1096 -28.76 -32.74 0.13
N PHE A 1097 -27.71 -33.15 -0.61
CA PHE A 1097 -27.88 -33.89 -1.86
C PHE A 1097 -28.47 -35.28 -1.64
N TRP A 1098 -28.01 -36.01 -0.62
CA TRP A 1098 -28.54 -37.33 -0.27
C TRP A 1098 -30.03 -37.27 0.05
N MET A 1099 -30.47 -36.27 0.82
CA MET A 1099 -31.88 -36.02 1.09
C MET A 1099 -32.67 -35.74 -0.21
N SER A 1100 -32.13 -34.91 -1.11
CA SER A 1100 -32.78 -34.59 -2.40
C SER A 1100 -32.95 -35.81 -3.32
N ILE A 1101 -32.03 -36.76 -3.25
CA ILE A 1101 -32.07 -38.01 -4.02
C ILE A 1101 -33.10 -38.97 -3.42
N LYS A 1102 -33.10 -39.11 -2.09
CA LYS A 1102 -33.96 -40.06 -1.37
C LYS A 1102 -35.41 -39.64 -1.27
N TYR A 1103 -35.63 -38.39 -0.89
CA TYR A 1103 -36.94 -37.87 -0.51
C TYR A 1103 -37.46 -36.84 -1.51
N GLY A 1104 -36.61 -36.36 -2.41
CA GLY A 1104 -36.96 -35.41 -3.44
C GLY A 1104 -36.83 -33.95 -3.05
N TYR A 1105 -36.91 -33.11 -4.06
CA TYR A 1105 -36.89 -31.66 -3.97
C TYR A 1105 -37.91 -31.10 -4.96
N LYS A 1106 -38.80 -30.21 -4.46
CA LYS A 1106 -39.99 -29.72 -5.18
C LYS A 1106 -40.85 -30.86 -5.76
N GLY A 1107 -41.07 -31.92 -4.98
CA GLY A 1107 -42.02 -32.99 -5.30
C GLY A 1107 -41.49 -34.16 -6.13
N ALA A 1108 -40.21 -34.15 -6.53
CA ALA A 1108 -39.59 -35.26 -7.26
C ALA A 1108 -38.14 -35.53 -6.81
N ALA A 1109 -37.71 -36.79 -6.87
CA ALA A 1109 -36.32 -37.19 -6.61
C ALA A 1109 -35.35 -36.48 -7.55
N GLN A 1110 -34.18 -36.08 -7.04
CA GLN A 1110 -33.09 -35.54 -7.86
C GLN A 1110 -32.00 -36.57 -8.10
N ARG A 1111 -31.17 -36.33 -9.13
CA ARG A 1111 -30.09 -37.25 -9.55
C ARG A 1111 -28.74 -36.53 -9.49
N ILE A 1112 -28.28 -36.23 -8.27
CA ILE A 1112 -27.03 -35.49 -8.03
C ILE A 1112 -25.88 -36.47 -7.73
N VAL A 1113 -24.80 -36.38 -8.49
CA VAL A 1113 -23.61 -37.21 -8.41
C VAL A 1113 -22.44 -36.35 -7.89
N PRO A 1114 -22.14 -36.39 -6.58
CA PRO A 1114 -21.08 -35.58 -5.99
C PRO A 1114 -19.72 -36.28 -6.11
N LEU A 1115 -18.75 -35.60 -6.73
CA LEU A 1115 -17.38 -36.06 -6.88
C LEU A 1115 -16.39 -35.02 -6.35
N SER A 1116 -15.32 -35.50 -5.73
CA SER A 1116 -14.12 -34.71 -5.52
C SER A 1116 -13.37 -34.50 -6.85
N ILE A 1117 -12.56 -33.44 -6.96
CA ILE A 1117 -11.66 -33.23 -8.11
C ILE A 1117 -10.78 -34.47 -8.34
N SER A 1118 -10.29 -35.11 -7.27
CA SER A 1118 -9.50 -36.34 -7.36
C SER A 1118 -10.28 -37.51 -7.97
N GLN A 1119 -11.56 -37.66 -7.65
CA GLN A 1119 -12.42 -38.69 -8.26
C GLN A 1119 -12.73 -38.35 -9.72
N PHE A 1120 -12.96 -37.08 -10.05
CA PHE A 1120 -13.16 -36.64 -11.43
C PHE A 1120 -11.90 -36.87 -12.29
N ILE A 1121 -10.71 -36.61 -11.75
CA ILE A 1121 -9.43 -36.95 -12.38
C ILE A 1121 -9.34 -38.45 -12.68
N ARG A 1122 -9.76 -39.33 -11.76
CA ARG A 1122 -9.76 -40.78 -12.00
C ARG A 1122 -10.65 -41.19 -13.17
N LEU A 1123 -11.76 -40.49 -13.40
CA LEU A 1123 -12.60 -40.72 -14.58
C LEU A 1123 -11.85 -40.37 -15.87
N LEU A 1124 -11.12 -39.25 -15.88
CA LEU A 1124 -10.30 -38.86 -17.02
C LEU A 1124 -9.11 -39.80 -17.25
N GLU A 1125 -8.47 -40.29 -16.19
CA GLU A 1125 -7.42 -41.31 -16.27
C GLU A 1125 -7.96 -42.62 -16.87
N SER A 1126 -9.18 -43.02 -16.50
CA SER A 1126 -9.87 -44.18 -17.07
C SER A 1126 -10.16 -43.98 -18.56
N LEU A 1127 -10.73 -42.82 -18.93
CA LEU A 1127 -10.97 -42.44 -20.32
C LEU A 1127 -9.68 -42.49 -21.16
N LEU A 1128 -8.58 -41.97 -20.61
CA LEU A 1128 -7.29 -41.96 -21.28
C LEU A 1128 -6.79 -43.38 -21.58
N GLU A 1129 -6.95 -44.30 -20.63
CA GLU A 1129 -6.59 -45.70 -20.79
C GLU A 1129 -7.44 -46.41 -21.85
N ILE A 1130 -8.77 -46.20 -21.81
CA ILE A 1130 -9.73 -46.73 -22.79
C ILE A 1130 -9.35 -46.27 -24.20
N LYS A 1131 -9.07 -44.97 -24.38
CA LYS A 1131 -8.67 -44.40 -25.67
C LYS A 1131 -7.33 -44.90 -26.16
N LYS A 1132 -6.35 -45.12 -25.27
CA LYS A 1132 -5.06 -45.74 -25.62
C LYS A 1132 -5.21 -47.17 -26.13
N GLN A 1133 -6.26 -47.89 -25.71
CA GLN A 1133 -6.59 -49.22 -26.21
C GLN A 1133 -7.42 -49.19 -27.51
N GLY A 1134 -7.71 -48.01 -28.07
CA GLY A 1134 -8.53 -47.85 -29.29
C GLY A 1134 -10.02 -48.09 -29.08
N LYS A 1135 -10.49 -48.13 -27.82
CA LYS A 1135 -11.90 -48.35 -27.47
C LYS A 1135 -12.66 -47.02 -27.36
N ARG A 1136 -13.98 -47.06 -27.52
CA ARG A 1136 -14.85 -45.87 -27.48
C ARG A 1136 -15.56 -45.75 -26.13
N PHE A 1137 -15.41 -44.61 -25.49
CA PHE A 1137 -16.22 -44.22 -24.33
C PHE A 1137 -17.48 -43.51 -24.80
N THR A 1138 -18.65 -43.90 -24.30
CA THR A 1138 -19.95 -43.32 -24.71
C THR A 1138 -20.69 -42.75 -23.51
N HIS A 1139 -21.63 -41.85 -23.75
CA HIS A 1139 -22.54 -41.32 -22.73
C HIS A 1139 -23.30 -42.42 -21.98
N GLY A 1140 -23.49 -43.60 -22.58
CA GLY A 1140 -24.08 -44.76 -21.91
C GLY A 1140 -23.24 -45.31 -20.75
N GLU A 1141 -21.91 -45.25 -20.86
CA GLU A 1141 -21.02 -45.68 -19.77
C GLU A 1141 -20.97 -44.67 -18.63
N LEU A 1142 -21.04 -43.38 -18.97
CA LEU A 1142 -21.18 -42.30 -17.99
C LEU A 1142 -22.52 -42.40 -17.24
N LEU A 1143 -23.61 -42.62 -17.97
CA LEU A 1143 -24.93 -42.85 -17.39
C LEU A 1143 -24.92 -44.07 -16.44
N ASN A 1144 -24.25 -45.16 -16.84
CA ASN A 1144 -24.10 -46.34 -15.99
C ASN A 1144 -23.38 -46.03 -14.67
N LEU A 1145 -22.31 -45.23 -14.71
CA LEU A 1145 -21.62 -44.79 -13.49
C LEU A 1145 -22.53 -43.96 -12.59
N TYR A 1146 -23.24 -42.98 -13.18
CA TYR A 1146 -24.16 -42.12 -12.44
C TYR A 1146 -25.22 -42.95 -11.73
N GLU A 1147 -25.82 -43.91 -12.44
CA GLU A 1147 -26.80 -44.84 -11.87
C GLU A 1147 -26.19 -45.73 -10.77
N GLN A 1148 -24.97 -46.25 -10.94
CA GLN A 1148 -24.31 -47.03 -9.87
C GLN A 1148 -24.12 -46.19 -8.61
N ILE A 1149 -23.62 -44.96 -8.73
CA ILE A 1149 -23.40 -44.05 -7.59
C ILE A 1149 -24.72 -43.67 -6.91
N LEU A 1150 -25.78 -43.38 -7.68
CA LEU A 1150 -27.08 -43.05 -7.13
C LEU A 1150 -27.73 -44.25 -6.43
N ASN A 1151 -27.58 -45.46 -6.98
CA ASN A 1151 -28.13 -46.68 -6.39
C ASN A 1151 -27.48 -47.06 -5.06
N LEU A 1152 -26.22 -46.67 -4.80
CA LEU A 1152 -25.59 -46.85 -3.47
C LEU A 1152 -26.46 -46.28 -2.36
N THR A 1153 -27.15 -45.15 -2.61
CA THR A 1153 -28.02 -44.53 -1.62
C THR A 1153 -29.10 -45.50 -1.12
N ASN A 1154 -29.55 -46.47 -1.94
CA ASN A 1154 -30.54 -47.49 -1.57
C ASN A 1154 -30.01 -48.59 -0.66
N HIS A 1155 -28.70 -48.68 -0.47
CA HIS A 1155 -28.03 -49.75 0.26
C HIS A 1155 -27.25 -49.28 1.50
N VAL A 1156 -27.25 -47.97 1.77
CA VAL A 1156 -26.52 -47.33 2.88
C VAL A 1156 -27.47 -46.58 3.80
N ALA A 1157 -27.14 -46.49 5.09
CA ALA A 1157 -28.01 -45.94 6.11
C ALA A 1157 -27.94 -44.41 6.21
N HIS A 1158 -26.79 -43.82 5.91
CA HIS A 1158 -26.54 -42.38 5.98
C HIS A 1158 -25.59 -41.89 4.88
N SER A 1159 -25.55 -40.58 4.68
CA SER A 1159 -24.82 -39.93 3.59
C SER A 1159 -23.29 -40.11 3.64
N GLU A 1160 -22.72 -40.32 4.82
CA GLU A 1160 -21.29 -40.59 5.01
C GLU A 1160 -20.89 -41.94 4.36
N GLU A 1161 -21.64 -43.01 4.64
CA GLU A 1161 -21.43 -44.34 4.04
C GLU A 1161 -21.57 -44.29 2.51
N TRP A 1162 -22.50 -43.46 2.00
CA TRP A 1162 -22.67 -43.25 0.57
C TRP A 1162 -21.39 -42.72 -0.08
N ILE A 1163 -20.81 -41.64 0.46
CA ILE A 1163 -19.60 -41.04 -0.10
C ILE A 1163 -18.37 -41.93 0.08
N GLU A 1164 -18.26 -42.66 1.19
CA GLU A 1164 -17.16 -43.60 1.43
C GLU A 1164 -17.11 -44.72 0.38
N GLN A 1165 -18.26 -45.11 -0.20
CA GLN A 1165 -18.35 -46.17 -1.22
C GLN A 1165 -18.17 -45.69 -2.67
N ILE A 1166 -18.20 -44.37 -2.94
CA ILE A 1166 -18.01 -43.83 -4.29
C ILE A 1166 -16.64 -44.18 -4.89
N PRO A 1167 -15.49 -44.04 -4.18
CA PRO A 1167 -14.18 -44.43 -4.72
C PRO A 1167 -14.11 -45.89 -5.18
N ASP A 1168 -14.69 -46.81 -4.41
CA ASP A 1168 -14.71 -48.25 -4.74
C ASP A 1168 -15.63 -48.53 -5.93
N THR A 1169 -16.76 -47.82 -6.01
CA THR A 1169 -17.69 -47.89 -7.15
C THR A 1169 -17.03 -47.42 -8.43
N ILE A 1170 -16.32 -46.29 -8.42
CA ILE A 1170 -15.55 -45.79 -9.57
C ILE A 1170 -14.48 -46.81 -9.97
N THR A 1171 -13.78 -47.40 -9.01
CA THR A 1171 -12.73 -48.40 -9.26
C THR A 1171 -13.30 -49.68 -9.88
N SER A 1172 -14.45 -50.14 -9.39
CA SER A 1172 -15.16 -51.31 -9.93
C SER A 1172 -15.67 -51.04 -11.35
N TRP A 1173 -16.31 -49.89 -11.55
CA TRP A 1173 -16.77 -49.42 -12.85
C TRP A 1173 -15.63 -49.33 -13.86
N GLN A 1174 -14.49 -48.74 -13.49
CA GLN A 1174 -13.28 -48.65 -14.32
C GLN A 1174 -12.80 -50.04 -14.75
N LYS A 1175 -12.65 -50.98 -13.80
CA LYS A 1175 -12.28 -52.37 -14.12
C LYS A 1175 -13.29 -53.02 -15.06
N SER A 1176 -14.59 -52.78 -14.84
CA SER A 1176 -15.65 -53.36 -15.65
C SER A 1176 -15.60 -52.88 -17.10
N ILE A 1177 -15.29 -51.62 -17.35
CA ILE A 1177 -15.18 -51.05 -18.70
C ILE A 1177 -13.90 -51.50 -19.40
N LEU A 1178 -12.79 -51.53 -18.68
CA LEU A 1178 -11.52 -52.00 -19.27
C LEU A 1178 -11.61 -53.48 -19.70
N VAL A 1179 -12.42 -54.28 -18.99
CA VAL A 1179 -12.68 -55.70 -19.30
C VAL A 1179 -13.82 -55.88 -20.32
N ARG A 1180 -14.91 -55.10 -20.24
CA ARG A 1180 -16.04 -55.12 -21.19
C ARG A 1180 -15.76 -54.15 -22.32
N GLN A 1181 -15.03 -54.60 -23.34
CA GLN A 1181 -15.18 -54.19 -24.75
C GLN A 1181 -14.07 -54.88 -25.56
#